data_AF-A0A225AP00-F1
#
_entry.id   AF-A0A225AP00-F1
#
_cell.length_a   1.000
_cell.length_b   1.000
_cell.length_c   1.000
_cell.angle_alpha   90.00
_cell.angle_beta   90.00
_cell.angle_gamma   90.00
#
_symmetry.space_group_name_H-M   'P 1'
#
loop_
_entity.id
_entity.type
_entity.pdbx_description
1 polymer ?
#
loop_
_entity_poly.entity_id
_entity_poly.type
_entity_poly.pdbx_seq_one_letter_code
_entity_poly.pdbx_strand_id
1 'polypeptide(L)'
;MGARSSWLQALLLSLYAHSSLSQSTPPSNPFPAGQLPDPTNSLKVDLGYAGYAGVYNDGLNHWYGRLRWQASIPPQTTFNGTFVNASTMGSVCPQAPDHIDTAEPKWTASSSESEDCLILNVWSPPDAVDLPVFVYIHGGGYGTGSGDTNLPFLINVSESKFVGVAMQYRLAAFGFLAGNEVQEYGTANAGLHDQYLALQWIQKYISLFGGDPNRVTIAGESAGGGSVMLHSMAYGGAVGDDLFDGVFAASPYLPQQWNYDDPATVAAYETFADLAGCSNSTTETVFDCLVAQDTDILQNASYAATVNAKYGQWAFLPVTDGRFVQQRPSVQLTKGPLNGNRGLVGNNANEGVSFVPQNISTEDDFVEFIRYLMPQLTDREVQPILDQYPMPQDPPTVRFATDGVDEDATAVFVSPFAVGQQQRANNLYAEMTFVCPSYWLADAFGRHGRQSHKYQFSLVNSLHADDLATYFQIYGYLQDTMSQAFQDSFIYSFIANGAPTNVSTYISDVPTDIAQVLASWPAYTPQNPLQVSLNQTGGNLTTATDLANPYDFEIETYVEPGLVPNFTVVNAYDWEGGRGARCDFWKSIGEVIRASNRMLAGPINRQLLPGTVADQMRGSAGPTMHLHRSGRDQPLRRPWALWKARTRQVDIIDTDDDSITPQAAHVLRNTRYVSTSQHAKSSATVLGSGPVGTTANGSLLQPSYSVPQALQPGQSKSQHNHLQKPEGTAPPSKLTSTKSPLGDLPLSAVLRSAFILTVSSSPLLLRPCIWALSLLENPKSALTDVDRNPLLKWVVKKTIYKQFNAGENKAEVQQSIVETKDLGCRGVLLGYAREVLVADSNSNPHDETLARQEIDTWLQGTLQGVDMATEGDFIALKFTGMGTQAVHLLKDRQPPSEYMDSAIRKACDAAIAKSARLLVDAEEQAVQLGIEDWIMKYQKYCNLQTPGRATFYGTYQAYLKGVPANIARHLAMAEKDGYTLGVKLVRGAYMKIESRHLIWDTKEDTDACYDGIVEALLTRRYNSMLRPAPESKDQKCLPSVNAIIATHNRDSVLKAHSIRTKQAANNEPRIELAYAQLQGMADEISCDLIHSFSHTTEQDFSTKEIQPLERPNVYKLLTWGSVQECMGFLFRRALENTEAVTRTKDSRIAMYGELWRRAKLAVTGQRRG
;
A
#
# COMPACT_ATOMS: atom_id res chain seq x y z
N MET A 1 -53.15 5.56 -52.82
CA MET A 1 -53.47 5.61 -51.37
C MET A 1 -52.39 4.88 -50.58
N GLY A 2 -51.23 5.51 -50.31
CA GLY A 2 -50.07 4.77 -49.76
C GLY A 2 -49.05 5.61 -48.98
N ALA A 3 -49.44 6.75 -48.43
CA ALA A 3 -48.53 7.67 -47.73
C ALA A 3 -49.03 8.14 -46.35
N ARG A 4 -50.16 7.59 -45.84
CA ARG A 4 -50.75 7.98 -44.54
C ARG A 4 -50.68 6.89 -43.45
N SER A 5 -50.17 5.69 -43.75
CA SER A 5 -50.01 4.61 -42.77
C SER A 5 -48.65 4.58 -42.07
N SER A 6 -47.57 5.04 -42.72
CA SER A 6 -46.22 5.01 -42.11
C SER A 6 -46.06 6.00 -40.95
N TRP A 7 -46.66 7.19 -41.05
CA TRP A 7 -46.58 8.21 -40.00
C TRP A 7 -47.26 7.78 -38.69
N LEU A 8 -48.39 7.09 -38.75
CA LEU A 8 -49.07 6.56 -37.56
C LEU A 8 -48.34 5.36 -36.95
N GLN A 9 -47.70 4.51 -37.75
CA GLN A 9 -46.82 3.45 -37.23
C GLN A 9 -45.54 4.00 -36.61
N ALA A 10 -44.93 5.04 -37.21
CA ALA A 10 -43.77 5.73 -36.63
C ALA A 10 -44.11 6.42 -35.30
N LEU A 11 -45.27 7.09 -35.21
CA LEU A 11 -45.71 7.74 -33.96
C LEU A 11 -46.08 6.72 -32.87
N LEU A 12 -46.65 5.58 -33.22
CA LEU A 12 -46.95 4.51 -32.26
C LEU A 12 -45.69 3.77 -31.80
N LEU A 13 -44.68 3.61 -32.67
CA LEU A 13 -43.37 3.08 -32.29
C LEU A 13 -42.57 4.06 -31.42
N SER A 14 -42.63 5.37 -31.68
CA SER A 14 -42.02 6.35 -30.78
C SER A 14 -42.74 6.42 -29.43
N LEU A 15 -44.07 6.38 -29.40
CA LEU A 15 -44.84 6.38 -28.15
C LEU A 15 -44.65 5.09 -27.32
N TYR A 16 -44.45 3.92 -27.94
CA TYR A 16 -44.07 2.71 -27.21
C TYR A 16 -42.59 2.68 -26.78
N ALA A 17 -41.69 3.35 -27.51
CA ALA A 17 -40.29 3.48 -27.12
C ALA A 17 -40.07 4.49 -25.97
N HIS A 18 -40.97 5.46 -25.80
CA HIS A 18 -40.92 6.43 -24.69
C HIS A 18 -41.61 5.95 -23.40
N SER A 19 -42.23 4.76 -23.39
CA SER A 19 -42.91 4.20 -22.22
C SER A 19 -42.20 2.99 -21.60
N SER A 20 -40.95 2.71 -21.97
CA SER A 20 -40.11 1.66 -21.35
C SER A 20 -38.66 2.06 -21.11
N LEU A 21 -38.34 3.36 -21.19
CA LEU A 21 -37.33 3.91 -20.30
C LEU A 21 -37.94 3.90 -18.90
N SER A 22 -37.74 2.81 -18.17
CA SER A 22 -37.85 2.83 -16.73
C SER A 22 -36.85 3.88 -16.24
N GLN A 23 -37.31 5.08 -15.91
CA GLN A 23 -36.54 5.97 -15.05
C GLN A 23 -36.22 5.14 -13.81
N SER A 24 -34.95 4.78 -13.62
CA SER A 24 -34.47 4.15 -12.40
C SER A 24 -34.54 5.21 -11.31
N THR A 25 -35.72 5.39 -10.73
CA THR A 25 -35.93 6.23 -9.56
C THR A 25 -34.93 5.80 -8.49
N PRO A 26 -34.13 6.72 -7.93
CA PRO A 26 -33.20 6.37 -6.86
C PRO A 26 -33.93 5.59 -5.75
N PRO A 27 -33.33 4.50 -5.22
CA PRO A 27 -34.01 3.69 -4.22
C PRO A 27 -34.33 4.54 -2.98
N SER A 28 -35.61 4.59 -2.62
CA SER A 28 -36.09 5.29 -1.43
C SER A 28 -35.43 4.72 -0.17
N ASN A 29 -35.11 5.59 0.79
CA ASN A 29 -34.42 5.26 2.03
C ASN A 29 -35.02 4.01 2.75
N PRO A 30 -34.29 2.89 2.90
CA PRO A 30 -34.89 1.56 3.16
C PRO A 30 -35.30 1.27 4.61
N PHE A 31 -35.53 2.28 5.47
CA PHE A 31 -35.94 2.05 6.86
C PHE A 31 -37.47 1.97 7.01
N PRO A 32 -38.05 0.82 7.44
CA PRO A 32 -39.49 0.70 7.68
C PRO A 32 -39.90 1.30 9.04
N ALA A 33 -41.10 1.89 9.09
CA ALA A 33 -41.76 2.31 10.33
C ALA A 33 -42.86 1.31 10.71
N GLY A 34 -42.58 0.43 11.69
CA GLY A 34 -43.54 -0.60 12.13
C GLY A 34 -42.99 -1.52 13.23
N GLN A 35 -43.84 -2.39 13.77
CA GLN A 35 -43.49 -3.33 14.85
C GLN A 35 -43.39 -4.76 14.30
N LEU A 36 -42.35 -5.50 14.70
CA LEU A 36 -41.98 -6.81 14.14
C LEU A 36 -42.73 -7.99 14.81
N PRO A 37 -42.92 -9.13 14.11
CA PRO A 37 -43.51 -10.34 14.69
C PRO A 37 -42.54 -11.11 15.60
N ASP A 38 -43.09 -11.79 16.62
CA ASP A 38 -42.33 -12.56 17.62
C ASP A 38 -42.11 -14.02 17.14
N PRO A 39 -40.85 -14.48 16.92
CA PRO A 39 -40.58 -15.76 16.26
C PRO A 39 -40.65 -16.98 17.19
N THR A 40 -41.42 -18.00 16.78
CA THR A 40 -41.59 -19.27 17.51
C THR A 40 -40.41 -20.25 17.39
N ASN A 41 -39.33 -19.87 16.69
CA ASN A 41 -38.12 -20.68 16.50
C ASN A 41 -36.87 -19.79 16.58
N SER A 42 -36.00 -20.06 17.55
CA SER A 42 -34.81 -19.22 17.84
C SER A 42 -33.74 -19.18 16.75
N LEU A 43 -33.78 -20.07 15.74
CA LEU A 43 -32.90 -20.05 14.58
C LEU A 43 -33.52 -19.36 13.35
N LYS A 44 -34.81 -18.99 13.41
CA LYS A 44 -35.52 -18.32 12.30
C LYS A 44 -36.01 -16.95 12.74
N VAL A 45 -35.42 -15.91 12.16
CA VAL A 45 -35.75 -14.50 12.46
C VAL A 45 -36.48 -13.89 11.27
N ASP A 46 -37.64 -13.30 11.52
CA ASP A 46 -38.43 -12.56 10.54
C ASP A 46 -38.42 -11.07 10.91
N LEU A 47 -37.82 -10.23 10.07
CA LEU A 47 -37.70 -8.79 10.27
C LEU A 47 -38.77 -8.00 9.50
N GLY A 48 -39.83 -8.64 9.00
CA GLY A 48 -40.91 -7.99 8.24
C GLY A 48 -40.53 -7.55 6.82
N TYR A 49 -39.23 -7.46 6.50
CA TYR A 49 -38.70 -7.25 5.14
C TYR A 49 -37.70 -8.33 4.69
N ALA A 50 -37.14 -9.12 5.62
CA ALA A 50 -36.21 -10.21 5.32
C ALA A 50 -36.31 -11.31 6.38
N GLY A 51 -36.12 -12.57 5.96
CA GLY A 51 -36.13 -13.75 6.83
C GLY A 51 -34.78 -14.47 6.84
N TYR A 52 -34.24 -14.73 8.03
CA TYR A 52 -32.93 -15.35 8.22
C TYR A 52 -33.06 -16.73 8.86
N ALA A 53 -32.36 -17.73 8.30
CA ALA A 53 -32.23 -19.06 8.89
C ALA A 53 -30.77 -19.28 9.31
N GLY A 54 -30.55 -19.49 10.61
CA GLY A 54 -29.23 -19.66 11.18
C GLY A 54 -28.86 -21.13 11.42
N VAL A 55 -27.59 -21.34 11.74
CA VAL A 55 -27.05 -22.62 12.24
C VAL A 55 -26.59 -22.45 13.67
N TYR A 56 -26.87 -23.43 14.53
CA TYR A 56 -26.34 -23.44 15.90
C TYR A 56 -25.00 -24.15 15.92
N ASN A 57 -23.96 -23.48 16.42
CA ASN A 57 -22.64 -24.09 16.64
C ASN A 57 -21.98 -23.48 17.88
N ASP A 58 -21.18 -24.26 18.61
CA ASP A 58 -20.39 -23.82 19.79
C ASP A 58 -21.16 -22.99 20.85
N GLY A 59 -22.46 -23.24 21.02
CA GLY A 59 -23.31 -22.54 22.00
C GLY A 59 -23.98 -21.27 21.47
N LEU A 60 -23.76 -20.92 20.20
CA LEU A 60 -24.23 -19.69 19.56
C LEU A 60 -25.05 -19.99 18.31
N ASN A 61 -26.03 -19.13 18.02
CA ASN A 61 -26.70 -19.11 16.72
C ASN A 61 -25.87 -18.21 15.78
N HIS A 62 -25.49 -18.74 14.62
CA HIS A 62 -24.76 -18.03 13.57
C HIS A 62 -25.66 -17.81 12.35
N TRP A 63 -25.60 -16.61 11.76
CA TRP A 63 -26.30 -16.26 10.53
C TRP A 63 -25.29 -15.58 9.57
N TYR A 64 -24.88 -16.29 8.52
CA TYR A 64 -23.98 -15.77 7.49
C TYR A 64 -24.79 -15.12 6.34
N GLY A 65 -24.31 -14.00 5.79
CA GLY A 65 -25.01 -13.21 4.77
C GLY A 65 -24.78 -13.70 3.32
N ARG A 66 -25.80 -13.62 2.47
CA ARG A 66 -25.76 -13.94 1.03
C ARG A 66 -25.66 -12.68 0.14
N LEU A 67 -24.79 -11.72 0.48
CA LEU A 67 -24.80 -10.37 -0.12
C LEU A 67 -23.70 -10.11 -1.17
N ARG A 68 -22.95 -11.14 -1.60
CA ARG A 68 -21.98 -11.02 -2.69
C ARG A 68 -22.66 -10.56 -3.97
N TRP A 69 -22.04 -9.58 -4.65
CA TRP A 69 -22.56 -8.89 -5.84
C TRP A 69 -24.01 -8.38 -5.72
N GLN A 70 -24.50 -8.16 -4.51
CA GLN A 70 -25.72 -7.38 -4.28
C GLN A 70 -25.33 -5.92 -4.01
N ALA A 71 -26.25 -4.99 -4.29
CA ALA A 71 -26.18 -3.64 -3.74
C ALA A 71 -26.03 -3.73 -2.21
N SER A 72 -25.12 -2.93 -1.64
CA SER A 72 -24.94 -2.88 -0.19
C SER A 72 -26.17 -2.29 0.50
N ILE A 73 -26.36 -2.70 1.76
CA ILE A 73 -27.48 -2.28 2.60
C ILE A 73 -26.96 -1.69 3.92
N PRO A 74 -27.67 -0.72 4.54
CA PRO A 74 -27.27 -0.20 5.84
C PRO A 74 -27.14 -1.33 6.89
N PRO A 75 -26.14 -1.27 7.80
CA PRO A 75 -26.01 -2.26 8.87
C PRO A 75 -27.25 -2.27 9.77
N GLN A 76 -27.85 -3.44 9.94
CA GLN A 76 -29.13 -3.62 10.63
C GLN A 76 -28.94 -3.87 12.14
N THR A 77 -28.09 -3.07 12.78
CA THR A 77 -27.78 -3.19 14.21
C THR A 77 -28.57 -2.17 15.03
N THR A 78 -29.38 -2.64 15.99
CA THR A 78 -29.98 -1.78 17.00
C THR A 78 -28.93 -1.39 18.04
N PHE A 79 -28.82 -0.09 18.37
CA PHE A 79 -27.93 0.36 19.46
C PHE A 79 -28.34 -0.29 20.79
N ASN A 80 -27.49 -1.20 21.28
CA ASN A 80 -27.71 -1.99 22.49
C ASN A 80 -27.17 -1.30 23.77
N GLY A 81 -26.84 -0.01 23.69
CA GLY A 81 -26.17 0.72 24.77
C GLY A 81 -24.65 0.59 24.81
N THR A 82 -24.03 -0.20 23.92
CA THR A 82 -22.56 -0.34 23.84
C THR A 82 -21.99 0.39 22.63
N PHE A 83 -20.88 1.09 22.83
CA PHE A 83 -20.16 1.81 21.77
C PHE A 83 -19.14 0.89 21.10
N VAL A 84 -19.10 0.90 19.76
CA VAL A 84 -18.07 0.21 18.97
C VAL A 84 -16.76 1.01 19.03
N ASN A 85 -15.64 0.31 19.15
CA ASN A 85 -14.31 0.91 19.28
C ASN A 85 -13.73 1.31 17.92
N ALA A 86 -14.10 2.49 17.41
CA ALA A 86 -13.66 3.03 16.12
C ALA A 86 -12.30 3.76 16.19
N SER A 87 -11.31 3.22 16.92
CA SER A 87 -9.99 3.86 17.11
C SER A 87 -8.85 3.21 16.32
N THR A 88 -9.18 2.36 15.35
CA THR A 88 -8.27 1.59 14.51
C THR A 88 -8.91 1.49 13.13
N MET A 89 -8.10 1.48 12.07
CA MET A 89 -8.62 1.30 10.71
C MET A 89 -9.36 -0.03 10.58
N GLY A 90 -10.39 -0.03 9.72
CA GLY A 90 -11.09 -1.24 9.30
C GLY A 90 -10.24 -2.13 8.40
N SER A 91 -10.75 -3.33 8.11
CA SER A 91 -10.14 -4.23 7.13
C SER A 91 -10.15 -3.61 5.72
N VAL A 92 -9.18 -4.00 4.90
CA VAL A 92 -9.16 -3.67 3.47
C VAL A 92 -10.02 -4.65 2.67
N CYS A 93 -10.70 -4.15 1.63
CA CYS A 93 -11.45 -4.99 0.71
C CYS A 93 -10.50 -5.85 -0.14
N PRO A 94 -10.94 -7.01 -0.67
CA PRO A 94 -10.06 -7.88 -1.43
C PRO A 94 -9.65 -7.26 -2.76
N GLN A 95 -8.39 -7.45 -3.15
CA GLN A 95 -7.73 -6.68 -4.22
C GLN A 95 -7.23 -7.55 -5.39
N ALA A 96 -7.01 -6.89 -6.52
CA ALA A 96 -6.22 -7.41 -7.64
C ALA A 96 -5.44 -6.24 -8.27
N PRO A 97 -4.09 -6.20 -8.18
CA PRO A 97 -3.26 -5.23 -8.90
C PRO A 97 -3.36 -5.39 -10.42
N ASP A 98 -2.99 -4.34 -11.14
CA ASP A 98 -2.94 -4.28 -12.60
C ASP A 98 -1.93 -5.26 -13.21
N HIS A 99 -2.10 -5.52 -14.51
CA HIS A 99 -1.14 -6.31 -15.27
C HIS A 99 0.08 -5.47 -15.67
N ILE A 100 1.25 -5.82 -15.14
CA ILE A 100 2.56 -5.37 -15.60
C ILE A 100 3.44 -6.58 -15.93
N ASP A 101 4.23 -6.49 -17.00
CA ASP A 101 5.13 -7.56 -17.48
C ASP A 101 6.37 -7.74 -16.57
N THR A 102 6.18 -8.09 -15.30
CA THR A 102 7.25 -8.40 -14.34
C THR A 102 7.22 -9.88 -13.94
N ALA A 103 8.39 -10.43 -13.58
CA ALA A 103 8.54 -11.84 -13.20
C ALA A 103 8.14 -12.12 -11.73
N GLU A 104 7.29 -11.28 -11.15
CA GLU A 104 6.85 -11.34 -9.75
C GLU A 104 5.95 -12.57 -9.48
N PRO A 105 5.88 -13.06 -8.23
CA PRO A 105 5.25 -14.33 -7.92
C PRO A 105 3.72 -14.25 -8.02
N LYS A 106 3.12 -15.42 -8.30
CA LYS A 106 1.65 -15.60 -8.22
C LYS A 106 1.16 -15.13 -6.86
N TRP A 107 0.28 -14.13 -6.86
CA TRP A 107 -0.41 -13.66 -5.67
C TRP A 107 -1.12 -14.82 -4.97
N THR A 108 -1.05 -14.80 -3.64
CA THR A 108 -1.70 -15.74 -2.74
C THR A 108 -2.61 -14.97 -1.81
N ALA A 109 -3.86 -15.43 -1.67
CA ALA A 109 -4.87 -14.80 -0.83
C ALA A 109 -4.34 -14.27 0.52
N SER A 110 -4.55 -12.97 0.72
CA SER A 110 -4.04 -12.19 1.83
C SER A 110 -4.95 -12.35 3.05
N SER A 111 -4.44 -12.90 4.15
CA SER A 111 -5.19 -13.00 5.41
C SER A 111 -5.47 -11.66 6.11
N SER A 112 -5.12 -10.54 5.48
CA SER A 112 -5.47 -9.17 5.92
C SER A 112 -6.57 -8.52 5.07
N GLU A 113 -6.98 -9.14 3.97
CA GLU A 113 -8.12 -8.72 3.15
C GLU A 113 -9.41 -9.41 3.65
N SER A 114 -10.54 -8.70 3.57
CA SER A 114 -11.83 -9.18 4.09
C SER A 114 -12.97 -8.69 3.20
N GLU A 115 -13.95 -9.54 2.91
CA GLU A 115 -15.22 -9.09 2.30
C GLU A 115 -16.06 -8.24 3.27
N ASP A 116 -15.86 -8.41 4.58
CA ASP A 116 -16.34 -7.48 5.61
C ASP A 116 -15.35 -6.32 5.75
N CYS A 117 -15.44 -5.38 4.80
CA CYS A 117 -14.55 -4.22 4.66
C CYS A 117 -15.29 -2.87 4.53
N LEU A 118 -16.62 -2.85 4.41
CA LEU A 118 -17.39 -1.64 4.12
C LEU A 118 -17.50 -0.73 5.36
N ILE A 119 -16.41 0.00 5.61
CA ILE A 119 -16.17 0.82 6.79
C ILE A 119 -15.85 2.25 6.35
N LEU A 120 -16.32 3.23 7.12
CA LEU A 120 -16.02 4.66 6.95
C LEU A 120 -15.07 5.12 8.04
N ASN A 121 -14.03 5.84 7.64
CA ASN A 121 -13.14 6.55 8.55
C ASN A 121 -13.56 8.02 8.57
N VAL A 122 -13.91 8.54 9.75
CA VAL A 122 -14.40 9.93 9.92
C VAL A 122 -13.49 10.67 10.89
N TRP A 123 -13.01 11.84 10.47
CA TRP A 123 -12.17 12.73 11.27
C TRP A 123 -12.82 14.10 11.37
N SER A 124 -13.09 14.52 12.61
CA SER A 124 -13.63 15.83 12.94
C SER A 124 -12.62 16.60 13.81
N PRO A 125 -12.44 17.91 13.58
CA PRO A 125 -11.87 18.81 14.57
C PRO A 125 -12.62 18.73 15.92
N PRO A 126 -11.97 19.08 17.05
CA PRO A 126 -12.68 19.34 18.30
C PRO A 126 -13.64 20.52 18.12
N ASP A 127 -14.78 20.48 18.82
CA ASP A 127 -15.80 21.54 18.82
C ASP A 127 -16.36 21.91 17.43
N ALA A 128 -16.29 20.99 16.46
CA ALA A 128 -16.86 21.17 15.13
C ALA A 128 -18.38 21.38 15.17
N VAL A 129 -18.85 22.41 14.47
CA VAL A 129 -20.26 22.75 14.29
C VAL A 129 -20.44 23.22 12.85
N ASP A 130 -21.38 22.59 12.14
CA ASP A 130 -21.77 22.89 10.76
C ASP A 130 -20.60 23.15 9.79
N LEU A 131 -19.48 22.43 9.92
CA LEU A 131 -18.30 22.58 9.06
C LEU A 131 -18.51 21.97 7.66
N PRO A 132 -17.84 22.46 6.60
CA PRO A 132 -17.81 21.77 5.31
C PRO A 132 -17.35 20.30 5.47
N VAL A 133 -17.77 19.43 4.56
CA VAL A 133 -17.43 18.00 4.60
C VAL A 133 -16.64 17.63 3.35
N PHE A 134 -15.44 17.10 3.52
CA PHE A 134 -14.59 16.58 2.45
C PHE A 134 -14.61 15.05 2.47
N VAL A 135 -15.07 14.45 1.36
CA VAL A 135 -15.30 13.00 1.26
C VAL A 135 -14.38 12.41 0.21
N TYR A 136 -13.33 11.70 0.63
CA TYR A 136 -12.32 11.13 -0.26
C TYR A 136 -12.63 9.69 -0.65
N ILE A 137 -12.63 9.43 -1.95
CA ILE A 137 -12.73 8.12 -2.59
C ILE A 137 -11.35 7.79 -3.17
N HIS A 138 -10.75 6.68 -2.73
CA HIS A 138 -9.40 6.31 -3.14
C HIS A 138 -9.31 5.81 -4.59
N GLY A 139 -8.15 6.02 -5.21
CA GLY A 139 -7.75 5.45 -6.51
C GLY A 139 -7.39 3.96 -6.42
N GLY A 140 -6.59 3.48 -7.39
CA GLY A 140 -6.20 2.07 -7.52
C GLY A 140 -6.90 1.29 -8.63
N GLY A 141 -7.28 1.96 -9.73
CA GLY A 141 -7.81 1.31 -10.93
C GLY A 141 -9.09 0.47 -10.77
N TYR A 142 -9.85 0.71 -9.69
CA TYR A 142 -10.99 -0.11 -9.24
C TYR A 142 -10.61 -1.54 -8.76
N GLY A 143 -9.31 -1.90 -8.76
CA GLY A 143 -8.80 -3.21 -8.32
C GLY A 143 -8.01 -3.19 -7.01
N THR A 144 -7.42 -2.07 -6.62
CA THR A 144 -6.60 -1.91 -5.40
C THR A 144 -6.96 -0.62 -4.65
N GLY A 145 -6.27 -0.36 -3.53
CA GLY A 145 -6.39 0.87 -2.74
C GLY A 145 -7.23 0.74 -1.46
N SER A 146 -7.17 1.78 -0.63
CA SER A 146 -7.83 1.82 0.68
C SER A 146 -8.12 3.24 1.16
N GLY A 147 -9.13 3.37 2.03
CA GLY A 147 -9.54 4.60 2.71
C GLY A 147 -8.67 4.98 3.92
N ASP A 148 -7.38 4.64 3.91
CA ASP A 148 -6.38 4.96 4.94
C ASP A 148 -5.58 6.25 4.63
N THR A 149 -6.04 7.02 3.65
CA THR A 149 -5.49 8.32 3.24
C THR A 149 -5.32 9.29 4.42
N ASN A 150 -4.27 10.10 4.39
CA ASN A 150 -3.88 11.03 5.46
C ASN A 150 -4.76 12.30 5.56
N LEU A 151 -6.07 12.14 5.66
CA LEU A 151 -7.01 13.24 5.96
C LEU A 151 -6.70 13.98 7.28
N PRO A 152 -6.17 13.35 8.35
CA PRO A 152 -5.77 14.08 9.56
C PRO A 152 -4.73 15.17 9.31
N PHE A 153 -3.75 14.94 8.43
CA PHE A 153 -2.81 15.97 8.03
C PHE A 153 -3.55 17.14 7.36
N LEU A 154 -4.31 16.86 6.31
CA LEU A 154 -5.05 17.85 5.52
C LEU A 154 -5.96 18.75 6.41
N ILE A 155 -6.67 18.15 7.37
CA ILE A 155 -7.52 18.87 8.34
C ILE A 155 -6.68 19.73 9.31
N ASN A 156 -5.52 19.25 9.74
CA ASN A 156 -4.67 19.94 10.71
C ASN A 156 -3.96 21.15 10.11
N VAL A 157 -3.37 21.03 8.91
CA VAL A 157 -2.65 22.12 8.26
C VAL A 157 -3.56 23.19 7.66
N SER A 158 -4.79 22.84 7.27
CA SER A 158 -5.72 23.79 6.65
C SER A 158 -6.10 24.98 7.54
N GLU A 159 -6.02 26.20 7.01
CA GLU A 159 -6.58 27.40 7.66
C GLU A 159 -8.11 27.30 7.83
N SER A 160 -8.81 26.65 6.89
CA SER A 160 -10.28 26.49 6.89
C SER A 160 -10.68 25.08 7.32
N LYS A 161 -11.16 24.93 8.57
CA LYS A 161 -11.48 23.61 9.12
C LYS A 161 -12.72 22.97 8.47
N PHE A 162 -12.63 21.67 8.21
CA PHE A 162 -13.65 20.81 7.61
C PHE A 162 -13.67 19.43 8.30
N VAL A 163 -14.75 18.66 8.13
CA VAL A 163 -14.84 17.25 8.53
C VAL A 163 -14.37 16.38 7.37
N GLY A 164 -13.41 15.49 7.60
CA GLY A 164 -12.91 14.56 6.59
C GLY A 164 -13.55 13.18 6.73
N VAL A 165 -13.94 12.58 5.60
CA VAL A 165 -14.42 11.19 5.51
C VAL A 165 -13.63 10.46 4.43
N ALA A 166 -13.08 9.29 4.73
CA ALA A 166 -12.56 8.36 3.74
C ALA A 166 -13.38 7.06 3.77
N MET A 167 -13.66 6.50 2.59
CA MET A 167 -14.51 5.32 2.45
C MET A 167 -13.78 4.13 1.82
N GLN A 168 -14.08 2.94 2.32
CA GLN A 168 -13.82 1.68 1.63
C GLN A 168 -14.97 1.39 0.65
N TYR A 169 -14.66 0.78 -0.50
CA TYR A 169 -15.64 0.22 -1.42
C TYR A 169 -15.12 -1.12 -1.98
N ARG A 170 -16.01 -2.03 -2.39
CA ARG A 170 -15.57 -3.33 -2.95
C ARG A 170 -14.79 -3.10 -4.26
N LEU A 171 -13.72 -3.86 -4.44
CA LEU A 171 -12.76 -3.76 -5.55
C LEU A 171 -12.76 -5.03 -6.42
N ALA A 172 -12.08 -4.94 -7.57
CA ALA A 172 -11.84 -6.03 -8.51
C ALA A 172 -13.13 -6.83 -8.80
N ALA A 173 -13.07 -8.17 -8.84
CA ALA A 173 -14.27 -8.98 -9.07
C ALA A 173 -15.35 -8.77 -7.99
N PHE A 174 -15.01 -8.45 -6.74
CA PHE A 174 -16.00 -8.27 -5.67
C PHE A 174 -16.85 -7.00 -5.84
N GLY A 175 -16.29 -5.95 -6.44
CA GLY A 175 -16.97 -4.68 -6.70
C GLY A 175 -17.47 -4.49 -8.13
N PHE A 176 -16.79 -5.09 -9.12
CA PHE A 176 -16.93 -4.74 -10.54
C PHE A 176 -17.07 -5.96 -11.47
N LEU A 177 -17.34 -7.16 -10.93
CA LEU A 177 -17.86 -8.25 -11.75
C LEU A 177 -19.20 -7.82 -12.37
N ALA A 178 -19.34 -8.04 -13.67
CA ALA A 178 -20.53 -7.70 -14.45
C ALA A 178 -20.77 -8.81 -15.49
N GLY A 179 -22.01 -8.91 -15.98
CA GLY A 179 -22.45 -9.95 -16.89
C GLY A 179 -23.95 -10.14 -16.82
N ASN A 180 -24.50 -10.99 -17.70
CA ASN A 180 -25.95 -11.23 -17.74
C ASN A 180 -26.48 -11.80 -16.42
N GLU A 181 -25.84 -12.83 -15.85
CA GLU A 181 -26.26 -13.40 -14.56
C GLU A 181 -26.09 -12.40 -13.39
N VAL A 182 -25.06 -11.56 -13.41
CA VAL A 182 -24.88 -10.51 -12.37
C VAL A 182 -26.00 -9.47 -12.45
N GLN A 183 -26.44 -9.09 -13.65
CA GLN A 183 -27.53 -8.12 -13.84
C GLN A 183 -28.92 -8.70 -13.52
N GLU A 184 -29.09 -10.03 -13.66
CA GLU A 184 -30.32 -10.76 -13.37
C GLU A 184 -30.46 -11.12 -11.89
N TYR A 185 -29.41 -11.64 -11.26
CA TYR A 185 -29.43 -12.18 -9.88
C TYR A 185 -28.71 -11.30 -8.84
N GLY A 186 -28.03 -10.24 -9.27
CA GLY A 186 -27.28 -9.33 -8.40
C GLY A 186 -27.29 -7.88 -8.89
N THR A 187 -26.12 -7.24 -8.85
CA THR A 187 -25.93 -5.82 -9.17
C THR A 187 -24.52 -5.62 -9.72
N ALA A 188 -24.42 -5.27 -11.01
CA ALA A 188 -23.19 -4.76 -11.60
C ALA A 188 -22.81 -3.42 -10.92
N ASN A 189 -21.53 -3.03 -10.98
CA ASN A 189 -21.02 -1.82 -10.31
C ASN A 189 -21.28 -1.80 -8.78
N ALA A 190 -21.25 -2.96 -8.12
CA ALA A 190 -21.47 -3.10 -6.68
C ALA A 190 -20.58 -2.16 -5.84
N GLY A 191 -19.34 -1.89 -6.27
CA GLY A 191 -18.44 -0.91 -5.64
C GLY A 191 -18.95 0.55 -5.73
N LEU A 192 -19.58 0.95 -6.84
CA LEU A 192 -20.22 2.28 -6.94
C LEU A 192 -21.47 2.37 -6.03
N HIS A 193 -22.20 1.26 -5.87
CA HIS A 193 -23.31 1.18 -4.92
C HIS A 193 -22.84 1.30 -3.46
N ASP A 194 -21.66 0.79 -3.11
CA ASP A 194 -21.05 0.96 -1.78
C ASP A 194 -20.73 2.44 -1.49
N GLN A 195 -20.10 3.11 -2.46
CA GLN A 195 -19.84 4.54 -2.39
C GLN A 195 -21.14 5.35 -2.28
N TYR A 196 -22.18 4.98 -3.04
CA TYR A 196 -23.49 5.64 -2.99
C TYR A 196 -24.17 5.47 -1.61
N LEU A 197 -24.10 4.27 -1.02
CA LEU A 197 -24.58 4.02 0.34
C LEU A 197 -23.79 4.81 1.38
N ALA A 198 -22.47 4.95 1.21
CA ALA A 198 -21.63 5.80 2.07
C ALA A 198 -22.06 7.27 2.00
N LEU A 199 -22.37 7.80 0.82
CA LEU A 199 -22.89 9.17 0.65
C LEU A 199 -24.26 9.34 1.32
N GLN A 200 -25.16 8.35 1.22
CA GLN A 200 -26.43 8.35 1.96
C GLN A 200 -26.23 8.30 3.49
N TRP A 201 -25.20 7.58 3.97
CA TRP A 201 -24.82 7.59 5.39
C TRP A 201 -24.32 8.97 5.83
N ILE A 202 -23.47 9.60 5.03
CA ILE A 202 -22.92 10.95 5.28
C ILE A 202 -24.05 11.96 5.41
N GLN A 203 -24.95 12.03 4.42
CA GLN A 203 -26.12 12.91 4.45
C GLN A 203 -26.99 12.73 5.72
N LYS A 204 -27.14 11.47 6.18
CA LYS A 204 -27.98 11.17 7.34
C LYS A 204 -27.31 11.46 8.69
N TYR A 205 -25.99 11.35 8.81
CA TYR A 205 -25.31 11.29 10.10
C TYR A 205 -24.15 12.27 10.30
N ILE A 206 -23.62 12.93 9.26
CA ILE A 206 -22.39 13.74 9.39
C ILE A 206 -22.53 14.95 10.31
N SER A 207 -23.75 15.46 10.51
CA SER A 207 -24.06 16.51 11.49
C SER A 207 -23.83 16.08 12.95
N LEU A 208 -23.86 14.78 13.25
CA LEU A 208 -23.46 14.25 14.56
C LEU A 208 -21.94 14.32 14.78
N PHE A 209 -21.17 14.53 13.71
CA PHE A 209 -19.72 14.73 13.70
C PHE A 209 -19.37 16.20 13.42
N GLY A 210 -20.33 17.13 13.56
CA GLY A 210 -20.09 18.57 13.35
C GLY A 210 -19.96 19.01 11.89
N GLY A 211 -20.33 18.15 10.93
CA GLY A 211 -20.32 18.47 9.50
C GLY A 211 -21.69 18.90 8.97
N ASP A 212 -21.71 19.88 8.06
CA ASP A 212 -22.91 20.36 7.37
C ASP A 212 -23.23 19.46 6.14
N PRO A 213 -24.33 18.70 6.15
CA PRO A 213 -24.70 17.82 5.05
C PRO A 213 -24.98 18.57 3.73
N ASN A 214 -25.29 19.88 3.79
CA ASN A 214 -25.52 20.70 2.59
C ASN A 214 -24.20 21.21 1.96
N ARG A 215 -23.06 20.98 2.61
CA ARG A 215 -21.73 21.42 2.15
C ARG A 215 -20.75 20.25 2.04
N VAL A 216 -21.23 19.17 1.42
CA VAL A 216 -20.46 17.98 1.07
C VAL A 216 -19.77 18.19 -0.28
N THR A 217 -18.44 18.02 -0.29
CA THR A 217 -17.60 17.93 -1.49
C THR A 217 -17.05 16.51 -1.58
N ILE A 218 -17.40 15.77 -2.64
CA ILE A 218 -16.78 14.47 -2.94
C ILE A 218 -15.49 14.67 -3.73
N ALA A 219 -14.47 13.86 -3.45
CA ALA A 219 -13.14 14.01 -4.01
C ALA A 219 -12.49 12.65 -4.31
N GLY A 220 -11.62 12.61 -5.31
CA GLY A 220 -10.83 11.42 -5.60
C GLY A 220 -9.82 11.62 -6.71
N GLU A 221 -8.85 10.73 -6.75
CA GLU A 221 -7.78 10.65 -7.75
C GLU A 221 -7.86 9.31 -8.49
N SER A 222 -7.43 9.23 -9.76
CA SER A 222 -7.46 8.01 -10.57
C SER A 222 -8.86 7.38 -10.61
N ALA A 223 -9.02 6.11 -10.22
CA ALA A 223 -10.30 5.44 -10.08
C ALA A 223 -11.26 6.10 -9.06
N GLY A 224 -10.73 6.84 -8.09
CA GLY A 224 -11.51 7.69 -7.20
C GLY A 224 -12.07 8.90 -7.93
N GLY A 225 -11.26 9.56 -8.77
CA GLY A 225 -11.70 10.66 -9.64
C GLY A 225 -12.71 10.18 -10.70
N GLY A 226 -12.50 8.98 -11.24
CA GLY A 226 -13.44 8.30 -12.12
C GLY A 226 -14.74 7.93 -11.40
N SER A 227 -14.67 7.49 -10.13
CA SER A 227 -15.84 7.30 -9.27
C SER A 227 -16.61 8.61 -9.06
N VAL A 228 -15.92 9.73 -8.75
CA VAL A 228 -16.53 11.07 -8.65
C VAL A 228 -17.24 11.47 -9.94
N MET A 229 -16.64 11.22 -11.10
CA MET A 229 -17.28 11.44 -12.41
C MET A 229 -18.54 10.57 -12.59
N LEU A 230 -18.48 9.29 -12.22
CA LEU A 230 -19.61 8.36 -12.33
C LEU A 230 -20.74 8.69 -11.33
N HIS A 231 -20.43 9.19 -10.13
CA HIS A 231 -21.43 9.74 -9.19
C HIS A 231 -22.04 11.03 -9.71
N SER A 232 -21.26 11.91 -10.34
CA SER A 232 -21.78 13.10 -11.05
C SER A 232 -22.77 12.73 -12.17
N MET A 233 -22.62 11.52 -12.73
CA MET A 233 -23.50 10.97 -13.76
C MET A 233 -24.61 10.04 -13.24
N ALA A 234 -24.57 9.63 -11.97
CA ALA A 234 -25.41 8.54 -11.46
C ALA A 234 -26.90 8.81 -11.69
N TYR A 235 -27.62 7.76 -12.13
CA TYR A 235 -29.04 7.80 -12.46
C TYR A 235 -29.41 8.86 -13.53
N GLY A 236 -28.47 9.24 -14.39
CA GLY A 236 -28.69 10.24 -15.45
C GLY A 236 -28.60 11.69 -14.96
N GLY A 237 -28.00 11.94 -13.79
CA GLY A 237 -27.99 13.26 -13.15
C GLY A 237 -29.28 13.57 -12.38
N ALA A 238 -30.06 12.55 -12.01
CA ALA A 238 -31.37 12.69 -11.37
C ALA A 238 -31.32 12.76 -9.82
N VAL A 239 -30.13 12.69 -9.22
CA VAL A 239 -29.93 12.87 -7.76
C VAL A 239 -29.77 14.36 -7.42
N GLY A 240 -29.36 15.19 -8.39
CA GLY A 240 -29.16 16.62 -8.16
C GLY A 240 -28.05 16.86 -7.14
N ASP A 241 -28.30 17.72 -6.17
CA ASP A 241 -27.41 18.06 -5.05
C ASP A 241 -27.75 17.35 -3.73
N ASP A 242 -28.74 16.43 -3.72
CA ASP A 242 -29.21 15.70 -2.52
C ASP A 242 -28.12 14.95 -1.74
N LEU A 243 -27.01 14.58 -2.39
CA LEU A 243 -25.89 13.84 -1.77
C LEU A 243 -24.60 14.64 -1.63
N PHE A 244 -24.34 15.57 -2.54
CA PHE A 244 -23.15 16.42 -2.57
C PHE A 244 -23.38 17.62 -3.48
N ASP A 245 -22.78 18.75 -3.10
CA ASP A 245 -22.79 19.98 -3.90
C ASP A 245 -21.51 20.12 -4.74
N GLY A 246 -20.36 19.78 -4.13
CA GLY A 246 -19.05 19.88 -4.74
C GLY A 246 -18.46 18.56 -5.25
N VAL A 247 -17.70 18.65 -6.34
CA VAL A 247 -16.86 17.55 -6.84
C VAL A 247 -15.40 18.01 -7.03
N PHE A 248 -14.46 17.18 -6.61
CA PHE A 248 -13.03 17.34 -6.91
C PHE A 248 -12.51 16.06 -7.59
N ALA A 249 -12.29 16.13 -8.91
CA ALA A 249 -11.82 14.99 -9.69
C ALA A 249 -10.40 15.25 -10.22
N ALA A 250 -9.41 14.70 -9.52
CA ALA A 250 -8.05 14.62 -10.00
C ALA A 250 -7.92 13.39 -10.93
N SER A 251 -7.34 13.58 -12.11
CA SER A 251 -6.96 12.51 -13.05
C SER A 251 -8.03 11.42 -13.22
N PRO A 252 -9.30 11.75 -13.55
CA PRO A 252 -10.41 10.81 -13.47
C PRO A 252 -10.26 9.63 -14.43
N TYR A 253 -9.94 8.46 -13.87
CA TYR A 253 -9.66 7.23 -14.64
C TYR A 253 -10.93 6.69 -15.30
N LEU A 254 -10.97 6.82 -16.63
CA LEU A 254 -11.99 6.24 -17.50
C LEU A 254 -11.34 5.23 -18.47
N PRO A 255 -11.24 3.96 -18.08
CA PRO A 255 -10.92 2.92 -19.03
C PRO A 255 -12.08 2.71 -20.03
N GLN A 256 -11.89 1.82 -20.99
CA GLN A 256 -12.90 1.51 -22.02
C GLN A 256 -14.24 1.07 -21.39
N GLN A 257 -15.23 1.97 -21.41
CA GLN A 257 -16.54 1.75 -20.78
C GLN A 257 -17.44 0.83 -21.61
N TRP A 258 -17.40 -0.47 -21.30
CA TRP A 258 -18.27 -1.51 -21.88
C TRP A 258 -19.71 -1.44 -21.34
N ASN A 259 -20.68 -2.04 -22.04
CA ASN A 259 -21.97 -2.38 -21.46
C ASN A 259 -21.83 -3.66 -20.61
N TYR A 260 -22.69 -3.85 -19.60
CA TYR A 260 -22.64 -5.04 -18.73
C TYR A 260 -22.77 -6.39 -19.48
N ASP A 261 -23.34 -6.37 -20.70
CA ASP A 261 -23.60 -7.51 -21.58
C ASP A 261 -22.70 -7.54 -22.83
N ASP A 262 -21.73 -6.62 -22.97
CA ASP A 262 -20.81 -6.65 -24.11
C ASP A 262 -19.90 -7.90 -24.06
N PRO A 263 -19.46 -8.46 -25.21
CA PRO A 263 -18.70 -9.71 -25.25
C PRO A 263 -17.41 -9.73 -24.40
N ALA A 264 -16.73 -8.59 -24.25
CA ALA A 264 -15.53 -8.48 -23.40
C ALA A 264 -15.85 -8.66 -21.91
N THR A 265 -16.95 -8.06 -21.44
CA THR A 265 -17.43 -8.19 -20.05
C THR A 265 -17.92 -9.60 -19.77
N VAL A 266 -18.66 -10.20 -20.71
CA VAL A 266 -19.11 -11.60 -20.60
C VAL A 266 -17.91 -12.56 -20.56
N ALA A 267 -16.88 -12.36 -21.40
CA ALA A 267 -15.68 -13.17 -21.37
C ALA A 267 -14.89 -13.04 -20.05
N ALA A 268 -14.86 -11.85 -19.43
CA ALA A 268 -14.25 -11.65 -18.12
C ALA A 268 -15.03 -12.39 -17.01
N TYR A 269 -16.37 -12.38 -17.07
CA TYR A 269 -17.22 -13.18 -16.17
C TYR A 269 -17.01 -14.69 -16.34
N GLU A 270 -17.00 -15.19 -17.58
CA GLU A 270 -16.77 -16.61 -17.88
C GLU A 270 -15.37 -17.05 -17.43
N THR A 271 -14.34 -16.23 -17.67
CA THR A 271 -12.96 -16.47 -17.20
C THR A 271 -12.89 -16.52 -15.67
N PHE A 272 -13.56 -15.60 -14.98
CA PHE A 272 -13.64 -15.61 -13.51
C PHE A 272 -14.33 -16.87 -12.98
N ALA A 273 -15.45 -17.27 -13.60
CA ALA A 273 -16.17 -18.49 -13.27
C ALA A 273 -15.35 -19.76 -13.53
N ASP A 274 -14.56 -19.81 -14.61
CA ASP A 274 -13.66 -20.92 -14.91
C ASP A 274 -12.57 -21.04 -13.85
N LEU A 275 -11.92 -19.91 -13.51
CA LEU A 275 -10.85 -19.85 -12.51
C LEU A 275 -11.34 -20.17 -11.09
N ALA A 276 -12.59 -19.82 -10.77
CA ALA A 276 -13.26 -20.20 -9.52
C ALA A 276 -13.87 -21.62 -9.54
N GLY A 277 -13.79 -22.34 -10.66
CA GLY A 277 -14.31 -23.72 -10.79
C GLY A 277 -15.83 -23.85 -10.97
N CYS A 278 -16.54 -22.76 -11.25
CA CYS A 278 -18.00 -22.71 -11.27
C CYS A 278 -18.67 -22.94 -12.63
N SER A 279 -17.95 -22.85 -13.76
CA SER A 279 -18.54 -22.91 -15.11
C SER A 279 -19.24 -24.23 -15.49
N ASN A 280 -19.00 -25.31 -14.75
CA ASN A 280 -19.63 -26.62 -14.95
C ASN A 280 -20.74 -26.93 -13.92
N SER A 281 -21.28 -25.91 -13.24
CA SER A 281 -22.46 -26.10 -12.38
C SER A 281 -23.63 -26.67 -13.18
N THR A 282 -24.16 -27.81 -12.75
CA THR A 282 -25.26 -28.52 -13.42
C THR A 282 -26.53 -28.62 -12.57
N THR A 283 -26.50 -28.08 -11.35
CA THR A 283 -27.59 -28.14 -10.37
C THR A 283 -28.06 -26.76 -9.87
N GLU A 284 -27.25 -25.71 -10.06
CA GLU A 284 -27.49 -24.31 -9.66
C GLU A 284 -26.91 -23.38 -10.75
N THR A 285 -27.20 -22.07 -10.76
CA THR A 285 -26.60 -21.14 -11.75
C THR A 285 -25.10 -20.96 -11.55
N VAL A 286 -24.39 -20.35 -12.52
CA VAL A 286 -22.95 -20.04 -12.34
C VAL A 286 -22.80 -18.99 -11.25
N PHE A 287 -23.71 -18.01 -11.20
CA PHE A 287 -23.80 -17.01 -10.14
C PHE A 287 -24.04 -17.61 -8.75
N ASP A 288 -24.96 -18.58 -8.60
CA ASP A 288 -25.18 -19.28 -7.32
C ASP A 288 -23.90 -19.96 -6.82
N CYS A 289 -23.18 -20.67 -7.71
CA CYS A 289 -21.90 -21.28 -7.39
C CYS A 289 -20.86 -20.25 -6.94
N LEU A 290 -20.73 -19.14 -7.68
CA LEU A 290 -19.83 -18.04 -7.32
C LEU A 290 -20.18 -17.44 -5.96
N VAL A 291 -21.48 -17.27 -5.65
CA VAL A 291 -21.94 -16.77 -4.35
C VAL A 291 -21.60 -17.73 -3.22
N ALA A 292 -21.56 -19.04 -3.49
CA ALA A 292 -21.24 -20.09 -2.52
C ALA A 292 -19.74 -20.42 -2.36
N GLN A 293 -18.84 -19.94 -3.24
CA GLN A 293 -17.41 -20.26 -3.20
C GLN A 293 -16.67 -19.70 -1.96
N ASP A 294 -15.54 -20.30 -1.60
CA ASP A 294 -14.65 -19.74 -0.58
C ASP A 294 -14.01 -18.43 -1.05
N THR A 295 -13.84 -17.48 -0.12
CA THR A 295 -13.33 -16.14 -0.45
C THR A 295 -11.95 -16.21 -1.09
N ASP A 296 -11.03 -16.99 -0.53
CA ASP A 296 -9.67 -17.18 -1.05
C ASP A 296 -9.67 -17.68 -2.51
N ILE A 297 -10.63 -18.52 -2.90
CA ILE A 297 -10.75 -19.02 -4.28
C ILE A 297 -11.18 -17.87 -5.20
N LEU A 298 -12.18 -17.10 -4.81
CA LEU A 298 -12.67 -15.94 -5.56
C LEU A 298 -11.59 -14.86 -5.69
N GLN A 299 -10.81 -14.58 -4.64
CA GLN A 299 -9.73 -13.59 -4.71
C GLN A 299 -8.60 -14.07 -5.64
N ASN A 300 -8.16 -15.33 -5.52
CA ASN A 300 -7.15 -15.90 -6.41
C ASN A 300 -7.64 -15.91 -7.89
N ALA A 301 -8.92 -16.19 -8.14
CA ALA A 301 -9.52 -16.10 -9.47
C ALA A 301 -9.56 -14.66 -10.00
N SER A 302 -9.87 -13.68 -9.13
CA SER A 302 -9.87 -12.25 -9.47
C SER A 302 -8.47 -11.78 -9.86
N TYR A 303 -7.45 -12.15 -9.10
CA TYR A 303 -6.05 -11.86 -9.45
C TYR A 303 -5.64 -12.54 -10.77
N ALA A 304 -5.92 -13.83 -10.91
CA ALA A 304 -5.52 -14.61 -12.08
C ALA A 304 -6.18 -14.11 -13.38
N ALA A 305 -7.41 -13.60 -13.32
CA ALA A 305 -8.04 -12.90 -14.44
C ALA A 305 -7.33 -11.57 -14.74
N THR A 306 -6.99 -10.78 -13.71
CA THR A 306 -6.35 -9.46 -13.89
C THR A 306 -4.92 -9.54 -14.44
N VAL A 307 -4.08 -10.48 -14.00
CA VAL A 307 -2.73 -10.63 -14.58
C VAL A 307 -2.70 -11.23 -16.00
N ASN A 308 -3.86 -11.43 -16.62
CA ASN A 308 -4.00 -11.70 -18.06
C ASN A 308 -4.79 -10.59 -18.78
N ALA A 309 -5.02 -9.45 -18.11
CA ALA A 309 -5.60 -8.26 -18.71
C ALA A 309 -4.57 -7.52 -19.60
N LYS A 310 -4.96 -6.36 -20.14
CA LYS A 310 -4.01 -5.52 -20.88
C LYS A 310 -3.00 -4.88 -19.92
N TYR A 311 -1.79 -4.63 -20.42
CA TYR A 311 -0.75 -3.88 -19.73
C TYR A 311 -1.31 -2.58 -19.13
N GLY A 312 -1.04 -2.33 -17.84
CA GLY A 312 -1.52 -1.17 -17.09
C GLY A 312 -3.03 -1.14 -16.86
N GLN A 313 -3.73 -2.28 -16.93
CA GLN A 313 -5.19 -2.36 -16.81
C GLN A 313 -5.65 -3.50 -15.88
N TRP A 314 -6.91 -3.37 -15.45
CA TRP A 314 -7.60 -4.33 -14.59
C TRP A 314 -8.64 -5.14 -15.37
N ALA A 315 -8.93 -6.38 -14.96
CA ALA A 315 -9.94 -7.22 -15.63
C ALA A 315 -11.39 -6.84 -15.31
N PHE A 316 -11.63 -6.25 -14.13
CA PHE A 316 -12.97 -5.90 -13.64
C PHE A 316 -13.05 -4.39 -13.41
N LEU A 317 -13.94 -3.73 -14.15
CA LEU A 317 -14.01 -2.28 -14.29
C LEU A 317 -15.48 -1.83 -14.32
N PRO A 318 -15.79 -0.56 -14.03
CA PRO A 318 -17.15 -0.05 -14.15
C PRO A 318 -17.75 -0.27 -15.55
N VAL A 319 -19.03 -0.63 -15.59
CA VAL A 319 -19.78 -0.88 -16.84
C VAL A 319 -20.97 0.05 -16.98
N THR A 320 -21.43 0.25 -18.22
CA THR A 320 -22.76 0.84 -18.50
C THR A 320 -23.82 -0.22 -18.19
N ASP A 321 -24.46 -0.12 -17.03
CA ASP A 321 -25.46 -1.07 -16.53
C ASP A 321 -26.91 -0.67 -16.90
N GLY A 322 -27.11 0.52 -17.46
CA GLY A 322 -28.43 1.05 -17.82
C GLY A 322 -29.29 1.49 -16.62
N ARG A 323 -28.76 1.45 -15.38
CA ARG A 323 -29.46 1.78 -14.13
C ARG A 323 -28.75 2.89 -13.36
N PHE A 324 -27.53 2.62 -12.87
CA PHE A 324 -26.67 3.57 -12.16
C PHE A 324 -25.87 4.36 -13.19
N VAL A 325 -25.14 3.66 -14.06
CA VAL A 325 -24.44 4.21 -15.22
C VAL A 325 -25.32 3.99 -16.46
N GLN A 326 -26.22 4.94 -16.72
CA GLN A 326 -27.20 4.85 -17.81
C GLN A 326 -26.59 5.04 -19.21
N GLN A 327 -25.48 5.76 -19.31
CA GLN A 327 -24.78 6.09 -20.55
C GLN A 327 -23.27 6.22 -20.29
N ARG A 328 -22.48 6.12 -21.35
CA ARG A 328 -21.02 6.33 -21.30
C ARG A 328 -20.69 7.81 -21.02
N PRO A 329 -19.61 8.16 -20.31
CA PRO A 329 -19.28 9.54 -19.97
C PRO A 329 -19.17 10.49 -21.17
N SER A 330 -18.51 10.06 -22.26
CA SER A 330 -18.43 10.82 -23.52
C SER A 330 -19.79 11.15 -24.15
N VAL A 331 -20.86 10.44 -23.79
CA VAL A 331 -22.23 10.67 -24.26
C VAL A 331 -23.06 11.44 -23.23
N GLN A 332 -22.89 11.18 -21.93
CA GLN A 332 -23.74 11.81 -20.91
C GLN A 332 -23.27 13.22 -20.53
N LEU A 333 -21.97 13.42 -20.34
CA LEU A 333 -21.39 14.70 -19.92
C LEU A 333 -21.68 15.82 -20.94
N THR A 334 -21.93 15.47 -22.20
CA THR A 334 -22.32 16.42 -23.26
C THR A 334 -23.77 16.90 -23.19
N LYS A 335 -24.64 16.23 -22.41
CA LYS A 335 -26.09 16.49 -22.38
C LYS A 335 -26.54 17.50 -21.33
N GLY A 336 -25.77 17.71 -20.26
CA GLY A 336 -26.01 18.77 -19.27
C GLY A 336 -26.54 18.36 -17.87
N PRO A 337 -27.42 17.35 -17.72
CA PRO A 337 -27.80 16.83 -16.40
C PRO A 337 -26.62 16.17 -15.68
N LEU A 338 -26.37 16.63 -14.45
CA LEU A 338 -25.35 16.15 -13.53
C LEU A 338 -25.86 16.26 -12.10
N ASN A 339 -25.33 15.41 -11.24
CA ASN A 339 -25.40 15.56 -9.79
C ASN A 339 -24.27 16.51 -9.32
N GLY A 340 -24.55 17.35 -8.33
CA GLY A 340 -23.68 18.44 -7.87
C GLY A 340 -23.74 19.71 -8.74
N ASN A 341 -23.27 20.83 -8.18
CA ASN A 341 -23.33 22.16 -8.78
C ASN A 341 -21.97 22.80 -9.07
N ARG A 342 -20.89 22.36 -8.40
CA ARG A 342 -19.55 22.94 -8.52
C ARG A 342 -18.45 21.89 -8.69
N GLY A 343 -17.54 22.11 -9.64
CA GLY A 343 -16.44 21.20 -9.94
C GLY A 343 -15.07 21.86 -9.89
N LEU A 344 -14.11 21.17 -9.26
CA LEU A 344 -12.68 21.35 -9.45
C LEU A 344 -12.16 20.10 -10.15
N VAL A 345 -11.54 20.23 -11.32
CA VAL A 345 -11.19 19.08 -12.16
C VAL A 345 -9.78 19.24 -12.71
N GLY A 346 -8.97 18.18 -12.67
CA GLY A 346 -7.59 18.25 -13.13
C GLY A 346 -7.04 16.95 -13.71
N ASN A 347 -5.79 17.04 -14.14
CA ASN A 347 -4.98 15.94 -14.66
C ASN A 347 -3.51 16.28 -14.47
N ASN A 348 -2.65 15.28 -14.36
CA ASN A 348 -1.20 15.42 -14.44
C ASN A 348 -0.76 15.60 -15.91
N ALA A 349 0.45 16.09 -16.16
CA ALA A 349 0.91 16.33 -17.54
C ALA A 349 1.32 15.03 -18.26
N ASN A 350 1.88 14.05 -17.53
CA ASN A 350 2.48 12.82 -18.04
C ASN A 350 1.75 11.53 -17.55
N GLU A 351 0.42 11.56 -17.50
CA GLU A 351 -0.43 10.46 -16.97
C GLU A 351 -0.10 9.06 -17.54
N GLY A 352 0.26 8.97 -18.82
CA GLY A 352 0.26 7.70 -19.55
C GLY A 352 1.49 6.81 -19.35
N VAL A 353 2.59 7.32 -18.79
CA VAL A 353 3.91 6.63 -18.84
C VAL A 353 3.85 5.23 -18.20
N SER A 354 3.22 5.10 -17.03
CA SER A 354 3.12 3.83 -16.29
C SER A 354 2.15 2.81 -16.93
N PHE A 355 1.36 3.23 -17.91
CA PHE A 355 0.29 2.41 -18.51
C PHE A 355 0.57 2.03 -19.97
N VAL A 356 1.76 2.35 -20.47
CA VAL A 356 2.18 2.07 -21.85
C VAL A 356 3.48 1.27 -21.80
N PRO A 357 3.60 0.15 -22.54
CA PRO A 357 4.87 -0.55 -22.70
C PRO A 357 5.96 0.39 -23.22
N GLN A 358 7.09 0.48 -22.52
CA GLN A 358 8.20 1.37 -22.88
C GLN A 358 9.13 0.75 -23.95
N ASN A 359 8.54 0.30 -25.06
CA ASN A 359 9.21 -0.34 -26.19
C ASN A 359 8.67 0.08 -27.58
N ILE A 360 7.91 1.17 -27.67
CA ILE A 360 7.27 1.66 -28.89
C ILE A 360 8.22 2.62 -29.63
N SER A 361 8.82 2.14 -30.72
CA SER A 361 9.94 2.78 -31.41
C SER A 361 9.62 3.25 -32.84
N THR A 362 8.72 2.56 -33.54
CA THR A 362 8.32 2.84 -34.92
C THR A 362 6.86 3.29 -35.04
N GLU A 363 6.46 3.81 -36.19
CA GLU A 363 5.03 4.10 -36.45
C GLU A 363 4.19 2.82 -36.53
N ASP A 364 4.77 1.72 -37.03
CA ASP A 364 4.11 0.41 -37.02
C ASP A 364 3.86 -0.06 -35.58
N ASP A 365 4.85 0.08 -34.67
CA ASP A 365 4.71 -0.24 -33.25
C ASP A 365 3.57 0.59 -32.60
N PHE A 366 3.47 1.88 -32.93
CA PHE A 366 2.41 2.77 -32.44
C PHE A 366 1.03 2.40 -32.99
N VAL A 367 0.94 2.03 -34.26
CA VAL A 367 -0.29 1.53 -34.89
C VAL A 367 -0.71 0.18 -34.29
N GLU A 368 0.24 -0.72 -34.01
CA GLU A 368 -0.01 -1.96 -33.27
C GLU A 368 -0.50 -1.68 -31.84
N PHE A 369 0.07 -0.68 -31.15
CA PHE A 369 -0.43 -0.26 -29.84
C PHE A 369 -1.86 0.30 -29.88
N ILE A 370 -2.22 1.10 -30.89
CA ILE A 370 -3.62 1.55 -31.11
C ILE A 370 -4.55 0.35 -31.30
N ARG A 371 -4.17 -0.63 -32.13
CA ARG A 371 -4.96 -1.86 -32.35
C ARG A 371 -4.98 -2.76 -31.11
N TYR A 372 -3.94 -2.74 -30.29
CA TYR A 372 -3.91 -3.46 -29.01
C TYR A 372 -4.92 -2.89 -28.01
N LEU A 373 -5.00 -1.56 -27.90
CA LEU A 373 -6.00 -0.88 -27.08
C LEU A 373 -7.42 -1.07 -27.65
N MET A 374 -7.59 -0.92 -28.96
CA MET A 374 -8.88 -0.93 -29.66
C MET A 374 -8.87 -1.89 -30.87
N PRO A 375 -8.90 -3.22 -30.65
CA PRO A 375 -8.74 -4.24 -31.71
C PRO A 375 -9.89 -4.29 -32.74
N GLN A 376 -10.98 -3.58 -32.47
CA GLN A 376 -12.14 -3.46 -33.36
C GLN A 376 -12.00 -2.35 -34.43
N LEU A 377 -10.94 -1.55 -34.41
CA LEU A 377 -10.72 -0.48 -35.38
C LEU A 377 -10.17 -1.03 -36.71
N THR A 378 -10.78 -0.61 -37.81
CA THR A 378 -10.25 -0.82 -39.17
C THR A 378 -9.15 0.19 -39.50
N ASP A 379 -8.33 -0.09 -40.51
CA ASP A 379 -7.26 0.83 -40.95
C ASP A 379 -7.78 2.24 -41.28
N ARG A 380 -9.02 2.32 -41.79
CA ARG A 380 -9.71 3.58 -42.09
C ARG A 380 -10.09 4.38 -40.83
N GLU A 381 -10.26 3.71 -39.70
CA GLU A 381 -10.61 4.31 -38.40
C GLU A 381 -9.37 4.59 -37.55
N VAL A 382 -8.24 3.90 -37.82
CA VAL A 382 -6.92 4.24 -37.26
C VAL A 382 -6.37 5.54 -37.84
N GLN A 383 -6.53 5.79 -39.16
CA GLN A 383 -5.96 7.00 -39.79
C GLN A 383 -6.38 8.32 -39.11
N PRO A 384 -7.67 8.58 -38.79
CA PRO A 384 -8.06 9.79 -38.05
C PRO A 384 -7.40 9.92 -36.68
N ILE A 385 -7.02 8.82 -36.01
CA ILE A 385 -6.25 8.86 -34.76
C ILE A 385 -4.81 9.29 -35.06
N LEU A 386 -4.16 8.72 -36.07
CA LEU A 386 -2.82 9.14 -36.50
C LEU A 386 -2.77 10.64 -36.85
N ASP A 387 -3.83 11.14 -37.50
CA ASP A 387 -3.97 12.56 -37.87
C ASP A 387 -4.11 13.49 -36.64
N GLN A 388 -4.60 13.00 -35.49
CA GLN A 388 -4.64 13.77 -34.23
C GLN A 388 -3.29 13.80 -33.49
N TYR A 389 -2.44 12.80 -33.69
CA TYR A 389 -1.11 12.72 -33.08
C TYR A 389 -0.04 12.83 -34.16
N PRO A 390 0.15 13.99 -34.82
CA PRO A 390 1.16 14.12 -35.86
C PRO A 390 2.58 13.99 -35.28
N MET A 391 3.49 13.43 -36.06
CA MET A 391 4.93 13.41 -35.79
C MET A 391 5.62 14.41 -36.72
N PRO A 392 6.42 15.38 -36.23
CA PRO A 392 7.20 16.25 -37.10
C PRO A 392 8.25 15.45 -37.88
N GLN A 393 8.69 15.97 -39.02
CA GLN A 393 9.69 15.30 -39.86
C GLN A 393 11.05 15.13 -39.15
N ASP A 394 11.43 16.13 -38.36
CA ASP A 394 12.67 16.17 -37.57
C ASP A 394 12.29 16.36 -36.08
N PRO A 395 11.90 15.30 -35.34
CA PRO A 395 11.48 15.41 -33.95
C PRO A 395 12.64 15.75 -33.00
N PRO A 396 12.38 16.39 -31.85
CA PRO A 396 13.40 16.64 -30.82
C PRO A 396 14.12 15.35 -30.39
N THR A 397 15.44 15.43 -30.26
CA THR A 397 16.29 14.31 -29.80
C THR A 397 16.57 14.32 -28.31
N VAL A 398 16.13 15.37 -27.60
CA VAL A 398 16.32 15.59 -26.17
C VAL A 398 14.96 15.54 -25.49
N ARG A 399 14.89 14.89 -24.33
CA ARG A 399 13.72 14.84 -23.46
C ARG A 399 13.67 16.10 -22.59
N PHE A 400 12.53 16.77 -22.51
CA PHE A 400 12.35 17.95 -21.68
C PHE A 400 10.87 18.18 -21.36
N ALA A 401 10.60 18.96 -20.32
CA ALA A 401 9.24 19.39 -19.98
C ALA A 401 8.77 20.45 -20.98
N THR A 402 7.59 20.23 -21.54
CA THR A 402 6.93 21.12 -22.48
C THR A 402 6.49 22.40 -21.77
N ASP A 403 6.60 23.55 -22.46
CA ASP A 403 6.03 24.81 -21.96
C ASP A 403 4.52 24.95 -22.29
N GLY A 404 3.98 23.97 -23.03
CA GLY A 404 2.60 23.86 -23.46
C GLY A 404 2.16 24.85 -24.54
N VAL A 405 3.06 25.72 -25.02
CA VAL A 405 2.78 26.78 -26.01
C VAL A 405 3.63 26.71 -27.28
N ASP A 406 4.79 26.04 -27.25
CA ASP A 406 5.60 25.79 -28.45
C ASP A 406 4.96 24.72 -29.35
N GLU A 407 4.49 25.11 -30.53
CA GLU A 407 3.88 24.22 -31.53
C GLU A 407 4.85 23.12 -32.02
N ASP A 408 6.17 23.39 -32.00
CA ASP A 408 7.21 22.45 -32.43
C ASP A 408 7.71 21.54 -31.28
N ALA A 409 7.21 21.73 -30.04
CA ALA A 409 7.64 20.99 -28.85
C ALA A 409 6.50 20.70 -27.85
N THR A 410 5.57 19.83 -28.26
CA THR A 410 4.35 19.51 -27.48
C THR A 410 4.34 18.08 -26.92
N ALA A 411 3.51 17.85 -25.89
CA ALA A 411 3.34 16.55 -25.24
C ALA A 411 2.94 15.41 -26.19
N VAL A 412 2.51 15.71 -27.42
CA VAL A 412 2.22 14.75 -28.49
C VAL A 412 3.44 13.88 -28.84
N PHE A 413 4.67 14.42 -28.76
CA PHE A 413 5.88 13.70 -29.17
C PHE A 413 7.15 14.03 -28.36
N VAL A 414 7.11 14.93 -27.38
CA VAL A 414 8.21 15.15 -26.42
C VAL A 414 7.70 15.32 -24.99
N SER A 415 8.43 14.76 -24.02
CA SER A 415 8.25 14.94 -22.57
C SER A 415 9.59 14.69 -21.85
N PRO A 416 9.68 14.84 -20.51
CA PRO A 416 10.85 14.41 -19.75
C PRO A 416 11.15 12.91 -19.89
N PHE A 417 10.14 12.07 -20.18
CA PHE A 417 10.26 10.62 -20.20
C PHE A 417 10.63 10.06 -21.56
N ALA A 418 10.08 10.64 -22.64
CA ALA A 418 10.19 10.08 -23.98
C ALA A 418 10.20 11.14 -25.09
N VAL A 419 10.71 10.75 -26.24
CA VAL A 419 10.60 11.48 -27.52
C VAL A 419 10.10 10.54 -28.61
N GLY A 420 9.45 11.09 -29.63
CA GLY A 420 8.97 10.34 -30.79
C GLY A 420 7.80 9.39 -30.45
N GLN A 421 7.81 8.20 -31.05
CA GLN A 421 6.66 7.27 -31.04
C GLN A 421 6.30 6.78 -29.62
N GLN A 422 7.27 6.62 -28.72
CA GLN A 422 7.01 6.27 -27.33
C GLN A 422 6.20 7.35 -26.61
N GLN A 423 6.56 8.63 -26.80
CA GLN A 423 5.79 9.73 -26.20
C GLN A 423 4.40 9.87 -26.85
N ARG A 424 4.31 9.62 -28.15
CA ARG A 424 3.04 9.56 -28.89
C ARG A 424 2.09 8.51 -28.28
N ALA A 425 2.61 7.34 -27.92
CA ALA A 425 1.86 6.30 -27.21
C ALA A 425 1.48 6.72 -25.78
N ASN A 426 2.42 7.26 -25.00
CA ASN A 426 2.18 7.76 -23.65
C ASN A 426 1.06 8.83 -23.63
N ASN A 427 1.13 9.83 -24.52
CA ASN A 427 0.14 10.90 -24.60
C ASN A 427 -1.21 10.45 -25.19
N LEU A 428 -1.23 9.50 -26.13
CA LEU A 428 -2.47 8.88 -26.61
C LEU A 428 -3.21 8.17 -25.48
N TYR A 429 -2.51 7.38 -24.66
CA TYR A 429 -3.13 6.69 -23.53
C TYR A 429 -3.59 7.69 -22.45
N ALA A 430 -2.76 8.68 -22.13
CA ALA A 430 -3.10 9.76 -21.21
C ALA A 430 -4.40 10.47 -21.61
N GLU A 431 -4.53 10.86 -22.88
CA GLU A 431 -5.69 11.57 -23.39
C GLU A 431 -6.95 10.71 -23.46
N MET A 432 -6.85 9.47 -23.95
CA MET A 432 -7.98 8.53 -23.98
C MET A 432 -8.54 8.23 -22.57
N THR A 433 -7.68 8.18 -21.56
CA THR A 433 -7.98 7.47 -20.29
C THR A 433 -8.09 8.37 -19.05
N PHE A 434 -7.43 9.53 -19.02
CA PHE A 434 -7.39 10.44 -17.86
C PHE A 434 -7.66 11.90 -18.24
N VAL A 435 -6.88 12.42 -19.19
CA VAL A 435 -6.90 13.85 -19.52
C VAL A 435 -8.24 14.24 -20.15
N CYS A 436 -8.69 13.59 -21.22
CA CYS A 436 -9.95 13.98 -21.87
C CYS A 436 -11.21 13.73 -21.02
N PRO A 437 -11.32 12.65 -20.22
CA PRO A 437 -12.35 12.54 -19.19
C PRO A 437 -12.41 13.77 -18.25
N SER A 438 -11.25 14.32 -17.84
CA SER A 438 -11.18 15.56 -17.04
C SER A 438 -11.73 16.77 -17.80
N TYR A 439 -11.46 16.90 -19.11
CA TYR A 439 -12.00 17.96 -19.96
C TYR A 439 -13.52 17.83 -20.11
N TRP A 440 -14.04 16.61 -20.29
CA TRP A 440 -15.48 16.37 -20.47
C TRP A 440 -16.27 16.67 -19.19
N LEU A 441 -15.69 16.37 -18.02
CA LEU A 441 -16.30 16.71 -16.73
C LEU A 441 -16.27 18.22 -16.47
N ALA A 442 -15.13 18.88 -16.72
CA ALA A 442 -15.00 20.33 -16.62
C ALA A 442 -15.94 21.07 -17.59
N ASP A 443 -16.12 20.58 -18.82
CA ASP A 443 -17.09 21.04 -19.82
C ASP A 443 -18.53 20.95 -19.30
N ALA A 444 -18.86 19.90 -18.55
CA ALA A 444 -20.22 19.62 -18.11
C ALA A 444 -20.61 20.47 -16.88
N PHE A 445 -19.68 20.66 -15.95
CA PHE A 445 -19.81 21.63 -14.85
C PHE A 445 -19.67 23.09 -15.31
N GLY A 446 -18.99 23.36 -16.44
CA GLY A 446 -18.89 24.70 -17.04
C GLY A 446 -20.13 25.14 -17.84
N ARG A 447 -21.26 24.44 -17.71
CA ARG A 447 -22.53 24.69 -18.44
C ARG A 447 -23.69 24.88 -17.47
N HIS A 448 -24.80 25.40 -18.00
CA HIS A 448 -26.10 25.48 -17.31
C HIS A 448 -26.07 26.24 -15.96
N GLY A 449 -25.16 27.19 -15.80
CA GLY A 449 -25.06 28.01 -14.58
C GLY A 449 -24.32 27.35 -13.40
N ARG A 450 -23.80 26.13 -13.59
CA ARG A 450 -22.88 25.48 -12.65
C ARG A 450 -21.50 26.16 -12.66
N GLN A 451 -20.70 25.86 -11.63
CA GLN A 451 -19.33 26.37 -11.49
C GLN A 451 -18.32 25.28 -11.85
N SER A 452 -17.27 25.64 -12.59
CA SER A 452 -16.17 24.73 -12.96
C SER A 452 -14.86 25.47 -12.90
N HIS A 453 -13.82 24.80 -12.39
CA HIS A 453 -12.43 25.27 -12.40
C HIS A 453 -11.56 24.10 -12.85
N LYS A 454 -10.64 24.35 -13.79
CA LYS A 454 -9.76 23.32 -14.33
C LYS A 454 -8.28 23.65 -14.10
N TYR A 455 -7.49 22.63 -13.72
CA TYR A 455 -6.03 22.69 -13.71
C TYR A 455 -5.38 21.61 -14.59
N GLN A 456 -4.09 21.78 -14.83
CA GLN A 456 -3.14 20.72 -15.14
C GLN A 456 -1.97 20.81 -14.16
N PHE A 457 -1.61 19.68 -13.53
CA PHE A 457 -0.39 19.59 -12.73
C PHE A 457 0.80 19.32 -13.66
N SER A 458 1.75 20.24 -13.69
CA SER A 458 2.83 20.32 -14.69
C SER A 458 4.22 20.46 -14.06
N LEU A 459 4.34 20.23 -12.75
CA LEU A 459 5.64 20.09 -12.09
C LEU A 459 6.39 18.89 -12.69
N VAL A 460 7.69 18.98 -12.97
CA VAL A 460 8.49 17.79 -13.29
C VAL A 460 8.67 16.99 -11.99
N ASN A 461 8.10 15.79 -11.83
CA ASN A 461 7.84 14.78 -12.87
C ASN A 461 6.43 14.81 -13.51
N SER A 462 5.36 14.99 -12.73
CA SER A 462 3.94 14.98 -13.13
C SER A 462 3.50 13.71 -13.86
N LEU A 463 3.96 12.56 -13.36
CA LEU A 463 3.34 11.27 -13.63
C LEU A 463 1.93 11.20 -13.03
N HIS A 464 1.22 10.12 -13.37
CA HIS A 464 -0.07 9.81 -12.75
C HIS A 464 0.04 9.75 -11.22
N ALA A 465 -0.90 10.41 -10.54
CA ALA A 465 -0.98 10.54 -9.08
C ALA A 465 0.16 11.33 -8.38
N ASP A 466 1.11 11.95 -9.09
CA ASP A 466 2.14 12.80 -8.47
C ASP A 466 1.55 13.99 -7.70
N ASP A 467 0.38 14.51 -8.13
CA ASP A 467 -0.34 15.55 -7.43
C ASP A 467 -0.82 15.14 -6.02
N LEU A 468 -0.94 13.84 -5.72
CA LEU A 468 -1.28 13.35 -4.36
C LEU A 468 -0.26 13.75 -3.29
N ALA A 469 1.03 13.83 -3.63
CA ALA A 469 2.08 14.23 -2.70
C ALA A 469 1.80 15.64 -2.15
N THR A 470 1.34 16.53 -3.02
CA THR A 470 1.00 17.92 -2.67
C THR A 470 -0.28 18.06 -1.84
N TYR A 471 -1.17 17.05 -1.83
CA TYR A 471 -2.40 17.04 -1.02
C TYR A 471 -2.16 16.47 0.38
N PHE A 472 -1.56 15.29 0.44
CA PHE A 472 -1.62 14.42 1.62
C PHE A 472 -0.25 14.20 2.28
N GLN A 473 0.80 14.87 1.77
CA GLN A 473 2.19 14.69 2.16
C GLN A 473 2.63 13.22 2.09
N ILE A 474 2.22 12.54 1.01
CA ILE A 474 2.58 11.14 0.75
C ILE A 474 3.95 11.14 0.09
N TYR A 475 4.88 10.40 0.70
CA TYR A 475 6.32 10.39 0.40
C TYR A 475 7.04 11.71 0.75
N GLY A 476 8.29 11.61 1.21
CA GLY A 476 9.09 12.75 1.67
C GLY A 476 9.66 13.63 0.56
N TYR A 477 8.93 13.76 -0.55
CA TYR A 477 9.28 14.59 -1.71
C TYR A 477 8.41 15.86 -1.70
N LEU A 478 9.04 17.03 -1.91
CA LEU A 478 8.44 18.37 -2.15
C LEU A 478 7.91 19.12 -0.89
N GLN A 479 8.78 19.77 -0.11
CA GLN A 479 9.22 21.19 -0.29
C GLN A 479 8.08 22.22 -0.13
N ASP A 480 8.25 23.12 0.85
CA ASP A 480 7.16 23.80 1.56
C ASP A 480 6.38 24.85 0.73
N THR A 481 6.97 25.42 -0.31
CA THR A 481 6.45 26.63 -0.97
C THR A 481 5.30 26.37 -1.94
N MET A 482 5.48 25.43 -2.87
CA MET A 482 4.45 25.09 -3.87
C MET A 482 3.30 24.30 -3.25
N SER A 483 3.61 23.32 -2.40
CA SER A 483 2.60 22.52 -1.70
C SER A 483 1.66 23.37 -0.84
N GLN A 484 2.18 24.33 -0.07
CA GLN A 484 1.35 25.23 0.75
C GLN A 484 0.46 26.14 -0.12
N ALA A 485 1.04 26.77 -1.16
CA ALA A 485 0.28 27.59 -2.10
C ALA A 485 -0.85 26.79 -2.78
N PHE A 486 -0.58 25.52 -3.10
CA PHE A 486 -1.54 24.64 -3.77
C PHE A 486 -2.64 24.12 -2.82
N GLN A 487 -2.29 23.84 -1.56
CA GLN A 487 -3.24 23.42 -0.54
C GLN A 487 -4.22 24.54 -0.17
N ASP A 488 -3.72 25.74 0.12
CA ASP A 488 -4.56 26.84 0.61
C ASP A 488 -5.48 27.45 -0.45
N SER A 489 -4.90 27.86 -1.59
CA SER A 489 -5.43 28.95 -2.41
C SER A 489 -6.74 28.72 -3.19
N PHE A 490 -7.33 27.53 -3.37
CA PHE A 490 -6.77 26.18 -3.44
C PHE A 490 -7.78 25.15 -2.94
N ILE A 491 -7.32 23.97 -2.51
CA ILE A 491 -8.17 22.85 -2.06
C ILE A 491 -9.03 23.27 -0.88
N TYR A 492 -8.42 23.91 0.12
CA TYR A 492 -9.14 24.37 1.32
C TYR A 492 -10.19 25.41 0.98
N SER A 493 -9.85 26.34 0.09
CA SER A 493 -10.78 27.34 -0.41
C SER A 493 -11.94 26.72 -1.21
N PHE A 494 -11.68 25.74 -2.09
CA PHE A 494 -12.74 25.04 -2.83
C PHE A 494 -13.66 24.24 -1.90
N ILE A 495 -13.12 23.57 -0.87
CA ILE A 495 -13.91 22.86 0.15
C ILE A 495 -14.80 23.84 0.93
N ALA A 496 -14.26 24.98 1.38
CA ALA A 496 -14.96 25.92 2.24
C ALA A 496 -15.94 26.84 1.50
N ASN A 497 -15.52 27.36 0.34
CA ASN A 497 -16.18 28.45 -0.39
C ASN A 497 -16.83 27.99 -1.70
N GLY A 498 -16.52 26.77 -2.18
CA GLY A 498 -17.02 26.23 -3.44
C GLY A 498 -16.32 26.71 -4.71
N ALA A 499 -15.37 27.64 -4.58
CA ALA A 499 -14.47 28.08 -5.64
C ALA A 499 -13.05 28.17 -5.07
N PRO A 500 -12.01 27.88 -5.86
CA PRO A 500 -10.63 28.08 -5.44
C PRO A 500 -10.31 29.58 -5.49
N THR A 501 -10.42 30.25 -4.34
CA THR A 501 -10.10 31.67 -4.18
C THR A 501 -9.02 31.90 -3.14
N ASN A 502 -8.09 32.82 -3.37
CA ASN A 502 -7.11 33.25 -2.36
C ASN A 502 -7.73 33.44 -0.96
N VAL A 503 -7.30 32.61 -0.02
CA VAL A 503 -7.55 32.74 1.42
C VAL A 503 -6.27 32.92 2.24
N SER A 504 -5.09 32.67 1.65
CA SER A 504 -3.85 32.46 2.39
C SER A 504 -3.09 33.74 2.70
N THR A 505 -2.48 33.78 3.89
CA THR A 505 -1.50 34.80 4.24
C THR A 505 -0.14 34.62 3.54
N TYR A 506 0.12 33.45 2.97
CA TYR A 506 1.38 33.05 2.31
C TYR A 506 1.78 33.91 1.09
N ILE A 507 0.82 34.64 0.50
CA ILE A 507 1.02 35.37 -0.76
C ILE A 507 1.98 36.57 -0.64
N SER A 508 2.40 36.97 0.56
CA SER A 508 3.51 37.94 0.71
C SER A 508 4.83 37.44 0.12
N ASP A 509 4.98 36.11 -0.01
CA ASP A 509 6.26 35.46 -0.29
C ASP A 509 6.33 34.87 -1.71
N VAL A 510 5.25 35.02 -2.51
CA VAL A 510 5.20 34.59 -3.92
C VAL A 510 5.24 35.79 -4.89
N PRO A 511 5.69 35.61 -6.14
CA PRO A 511 5.70 36.68 -7.14
C PRO A 511 4.32 37.29 -7.43
N THR A 512 4.28 38.59 -7.77
CA THR A 512 3.03 39.38 -7.87
C THR A 512 2.06 38.91 -8.97
N ASP A 513 2.58 38.33 -10.04
CA ASP A 513 1.83 37.68 -11.10
C ASP A 513 1.19 36.37 -10.62
N ILE A 514 1.93 35.56 -9.86
CA ILE A 514 1.40 34.36 -9.20
C ILE A 514 0.31 34.75 -8.19
N ALA A 515 0.55 35.78 -7.38
CA ALA A 515 -0.44 36.34 -6.47
C ALA A 515 -1.75 36.73 -7.17
N GLN A 516 -1.70 37.23 -8.42
CA GLN A 516 -2.88 37.55 -9.22
C GLN A 516 -3.62 36.30 -9.71
N VAL A 517 -2.89 35.27 -10.15
CA VAL A 517 -3.48 33.97 -10.54
C VAL A 517 -4.19 33.32 -9.33
N LEU A 518 -3.54 33.30 -8.16
CA LEU A 518 -4.11 32.81 -6.90
C LEU A 518 -5.33 33.63 -6.45
N ALA A 519 -5.30 34.96 -6.64
CA ALA A 519 -6.42 35.84 -6.32
C ALA A 519 -7.61 35.73 -7.29
N SER A 520 -7.43 35.13 -8.47
CA SER A 520 -8.46 35.12 -9.52
C SER A 520 -8.34 33.92 -10.47
N TRP A 521 -8.49 32.69 -9.97
CA TRP A 521 -8.65 31.53 -10.84
C TRP A 521 -9.89 31.73 -11.73
N PRO A 522 -9.76 31.76 -13.06
CA PRO A 522 -10.90 31.91 -13.95
C PRO A 522 -11.82 30.69 -13.89
N ALA A 523 -13.14 30.94 -13.85
CA ALA A 523 -14.12 29.88 -14.06
C ALA A 523 -13.94 29.29 -15.49
N TYR A 524 -13.81 27.97 -15.56
CA TYR A 524 -13.75 27.22 -16.81
C TYR A 524 -15.16 27.14 -17.41
N THR A 525 -15.28 27.50 -18.68
CA THR A 525 -16.50 27.22 -19.47
C THR A 525 -16.10 26.76 -20.87
N PRO A 526 -16.93 25.99 -21.59
CA PRO A 526 -16.64 25.61 -22.97
C PRO A 526 -16.49 26.80 -23.95
N GLN A 527 -16.97 27.99 -23.57
CA GLN A 527 -16.83 29.23 -24.35
C GLN A 527 -15.60 30.05 -23.96
N ASN A 528 -15.05 29.82 -22.77
CA ASN A 528 -13.84 30.44 -22.24
C ASN A 528 -13.07 29.37 -21.45
N PRO A 529 -12.40 28.42 -22.13
CA PRO A 529 -11.84 27.21 -21.52
C PRO A 529 -10.46 27.48 -20.91
N LEU A 530 -10.41 28.43 -19.98
CA LEU A 530 -9.18 28.77 -19.26
C LEU A 530 -8.92 27.75 -18.14
N GLN A 531 -7.70 27.24 -18.08
CA GLN A 531 -7.21 26.39 -17.00
C GLN A 531 -5.98 27.02 -16.34
N VAL A 532 -5.64 26.60 -15.13
CA VAL A 532 -4.37 26.93 -14.49
C VAL A 532 -3.37 25.78 -14.72
N SER A 533 -2.21 26.08 -15.31
CA SER A 533 -1.06 25.18 -15.30
C SER A 533 -0.29 25.39 -13.99
N LEU A 534 -0.19 24.33 -13.19
CA LEU A 534 0.50 24.33 -11.91
C LEU A 534 1.92 23.82 -12.11
N ASN A 535 2.89 24.74 -12.20
CA ASN A 535 4.30 24.43 -12.34
C ASN A 535 5.12 25.19 -11.27
N GLN A 536 6.44 25.06 -11.33
CA GLN A 536 7.40 25.64 -10.40
C GLN A 536 8.61 26.17 -11.17
N THR A 537 9.34 27.12 -10.60
CA THR A 537 10.62 27.61 -11.13
C THR A 537 11.55 28.02 -9.99
N GLY A 538 12.71 28.58 -10.32
CA GLY A 538 13.77 28.86 -9.34
C GLY A 538 14.50 27.59 -8.90
N GLY A 539 15.12 27.63 -7.73
CA GLY A 539 15.94 26.54 -7.20
C GLY A 539 17.17 26.19 -8.05
N ASN A 540 17.75 25.02 -7.77
CA ASN A 540 18.85 24.45 -8.54
C ASN A 540 18.32 23.29 -9.40
N LEU A 541 18.73 23.25 -10.67
CA LEU A 541 18.45 22.12 -11.55
C LEU A 541 19.34 20.93 -11.14
N THR A 542 18.73 19.76 -10.94
CA THR A 542 19.41 18.49 -10.67
C THR A 542 18.83 17.38 -11.52
N THR A 543 19.65 16.38 -11.87
CA THR A 543 19.14 15.12 -12.39
C THR A 543 18.69 14.25 -11.22
N ALA A 544 17.50 13.65 -11.32
CA ALA A 544 16.99 12.67 -10.37
C ALA A 544 16.52 11.43 -11.13
N THR A 545 16.69 10.25 -10.54
CA THR A 545 16.04 9.02 -10.99
C THR A 545 14.64 8.98 -10.39
N ASP A 546 13.63 8.74 -11.23
CA ASP A 546 12.26 8.55 -10.77
C ASP A 546 12.09 7.19 -10.05
N LEU A 547 12.29 7.20 -8.73
CA LEU A 547 12.20 6.01 -7.86
C LEU A 547 10.77 5.43 -7.75
N ALA A 548 9.75 6.13 -8.22
CA ALA A 548 8.37 5.62 -8.26
C ALA A 548 8.08 4.83 -9.55
N ASN A 549 8.99 4.87 -10.53
CA ASN A 549 8.80 4.31 -11.85
C ASN A 549 9.66 3.04 -12.08
N PRO A 550 9.09 1.90 -12.50
CA PRO A 550 9.85 0.66 -12.73
C PRO A 550 10.86 0.72 -13.89
N TYR A 551 10.95 1.86 -14.59
CA TYR A 551 11.85 2.10 -15.71
C TYR A 551 13.07 3.00 -15.38
N ASP A 552 13.26 3.42 -14.12
CA ASP A 552 14.42 4.18 -13.63
C ASP A 552 14.80 5.40 -14.51
N PHE A 553 13.81 6.20 -14.92
CA PHE A 553 14.07 7.36 -15.77
C PHE A 553 14.91 8.42 -15.04
N GLU A 554 16.07 8.77 -15.59
CA GLU A 554 16.84 9.98 -15.22
C GLU A 554 16.22 11.21 -15.89
N ILE A 555 15.78 12.18 -15.09
CA ILE A 555 15.15 13.43 -15.56
C ILE A 555 15.60 14.65 -14.75
N GLU A 556 15.63 15.81 -15.42
CA GLU A 556 16.05 17.06 -14.82
C GLU A 556 14.86 17.74 -14.10
N THR A 557 15.02 18.04 -12.82
CA THR A 557 14.02 18.73 -11.99
C THR A 557 14.67 19.78 -11.09
N TYR A 558 13.87 20.72 -10.58
CA TYR A 558 14.34 21.82 -9.73
C TYR A 558 14.17 21.49 -8.24
N VAL A 559 15.21 21.74 -7.44
CA VAL A 559 15.24 21.53 -5.98
C VAL A 559 15.66 22.79 -5.20
N GLU A 560 15.28 22.90 -3.93
CA GLU A 560 15.71 23.95 -3.00
C GLU A 560 17.24 24.14 -2.95
N PRO A 561 17.75 25.31 -2.50
CA PRO A 561 17.01 26.49 -2.07
C PRO A 561 16.62 27.43 -3.22
N GLY A 562 15.45 28.06 -3.10
CA GLY A 562 14.95 29.11 -3.99
C GLY A 562 13.81 28.67 -4.91
N LEU A 563 13.07 27.60 -4.62
CA LEU A 563 11.90 27.23 -5.42
C LEU A 563 10.73 28.18 -5.18
N VAL A 564 10.06 28.55 -6.27
CA VAL A 564 8.87 29.39 -6.25
C VAL A 564 7.80 28.81 -7.18
N PRO A 565 6.50 28.90 -6.82
CA PRO A 565 5.43 28.49 -7.71
C PRO A 565 5.48 29.28 -9.03
N ASN A 566 5.18 28.61 -10.14
CA ASN A 566 5.12 29.19 -11.49
C ASN A 566 3.77 28.84 -12.12
N PHE A 567 2.70 29.38 -11.53
CA PHE A 567 1.33 29.13 -11.95
C PHE A 567 0.90 30.09 -13.07
N THR A 568 0.40 29.54 -14.17
CA THR A 568 0.00 30.33 -15.35
C THR A 568 -1.43 30.00 -15.77
N VAL A 569 -2.18 31.01 -16.22
CA VAL A 569 -3.51 30.82 -16.82
C VAL A 569 -3.33 30.60 -18.32
N VAL A 570 -3.85 29.48 -18.84
CA VAL A 570 -3.63 29.03 -20.21
C VAL A 570 -4.95 28.58 -20.86
N ASN A 571 -5.05 28.67 -22.19
CA ASN A 571 -6.22 28.16 -22.92
C ASN A 571 -6.11 26.64 -23.06
N ALA A 572 -6.98 25.89 -22.38
CA ALA A 572 -6.97 24.43 -22.38
C ALA A 572 -7.19 23.82 -23.79
N TYR A 573 -7.83 24.53 -24.71
CA TYR A 573 -8.01 24.03 -26.07
C TYR A 573 -6.74 24.08 -26.92
N ASP A 574 -5.95 25.14 -26.80
CA ASP A 574 -4.72 25.34 -27.57
C ASP A 574 -3.51 24.65 -26.92
N TRP A 575 -3.53 24.51 -25.59
CA TRP A 575 -2.49 23.91 -24.75
C TRP A 575 -2.02 22.54 -25.27
N GLU A 576 -0.71 22.28 -25.19
CA GLU A 576 -0.08 21.01 -25.59
C GLU A 576 -0.45 20.58 -27.02
N GLY A 577 -0.39 21.54 -27.95
CA GLY A 577 -0.62 21.33 -29.38
C GLY A 577 -2.06 21.02 -29.74
N GLY A 578 -3.04 21.65 -29.09
CA GLY A 578 -4.47 21.43 -29.38
C GLY A 578 -5.16 20.36 -28.54
N ARG A 579 -4.74 20.14 -27.28
CA ARG A 579 -5.21 19.06 -26.40
C ARG A 579 -6.73 19.03 -26.23
N GLY A 580 -7.39 20.17 -25.99
CA GLY A 580 -8.85 20.22 -25.89
C GLY A 580 -9.58 19.83 -27.19
N ALA A 581 -9.02 20.16 -28.36
CA ALA A 581 -9.56 19.74 -29.64
C ALA A 581 -9.44 18.21 -29.85
N ARG A 582 -8.31 17.60 -29.45
CA ARG A 582 -8.18 16.13 -29.41
C ARG A 582 -9.18 15.48 -28.46
N CYS A 583 -9.50 16.13 -27.33
CA CYS A 583 -10.53 15.64 -26.42
C CYS A 583 -11.95 15.71 -26.99
N ASP A 584 -12.25 16.65 -27.89
CA ASP A 584 -13.49 16.63 -28.70
C ASP A 584 -13.46 15.53 -29.78
N PHE A 585 -12.30 15.24 -30.38
CA PHE A 585 -12.14 14.08 -31.27
C PHE A 585 -12.45 12.77 -30.53
N TRP A 586 -11.87 12.53 -29.35
CA TRP A 586 -12.13 11.33 -28.54
C TRP A 586 -13.59 11.20 -28.11
N LYS A 587 -14.22 12.32 -27.77
CA LYS A 587 -15.67 12.42 -27.50
C LYS A 587 -16.49 11.97 -28.73
N SER A 588 -16.04 12.29 -29.95
CA SER A 588 -16.74 11.94 -31.20
C SER A 588 -16.53 10.49 -31.68
N ILE A 589 -15.32 9.92 -31.55
CA ILE A 589 -15.01 8.57 -32.05
C ILE A 589 -15.63 7.45 -31.19
N GLY A 590 -16.10 7.76 -29.97
CA GLY A 590 -16.75 6.81 -29.08
C GLY A 590 -17.95 6.07 -29.70
N GLU A 591 -18.72 6.66 -30.62
CA GLU A 591 -19.80 5.95 -31.32
C GLU A 591 -19.27 4.98 -32.40
N VAL A 592 -18.14 5.27 -33.04
CA VAL A 592 -17.47 4.38 -34.01
C VAL A 592 -16.99 3.11 -33.31
N ILE A 593 -16.26 3.29 -32.19
CA ILE A 593 -15.77 2.22 -31.32
C ILE A 593 -16.92 1.27 -30.87
N ARG A 594 -18.12 1.82 -30.64
CA ARG A 594 -19.33 1.06 -30.27
C ARG A 594 -19.96 0.30 -31.45
N ALA A 595 -19.99 0.91 -32.64
CA ALA A 595 -20.60 0.30 -33.82
C ALA A 595 -19.85 -0.98 -34.24
N SER A 596 -18.52 -0.94 -34.22
CA SER A 596 -17.67 -2.10 -34.54
C SER A 596 -17.85 -3.25 -33.53
N ASN A 597 -17.99 -2.94 -32.23
CA ASN A 597 -18.27 -3.94 -31.19
C ASN A 597 -19.59 -4.71 -31.42
N ARG A 598 -20.62 -4.07 -32.00
CA ARG A 598 -21.91 -4.72 -32.29
C ARG A 598 -21.92 -5.55 -33.57
N MET A 599 -21.07 -5.24 -34.56
CA MET A 599 -21.06 -5.97 -35.84
C MET A 599 -20.47 -7.38 -35.75
N LEU A 600 -19.63 -7.65 -34.75
CA LEU A 600 -19.06 -8.98 -34.49
C LEU A 600 -20.01 -9.90 -33.69
N ALA A 601 -21.01 -9.34 -32.99
CA ALA A 601 -21.99 -10.08 -32.18
C ALA A 601 -23.17 -10.66 -33.00
N GLY A 602 -22.87 -11.24 -34.17
CA GLY A 602 -23.85 -12.03 -34.93
C GLY A 602 -24.33 -13.26 -34.15
N PRO A 603 -25.52 -13.83 -34.47
CA PRO A 603 -26.13 -14.87 -33.66
C PRO A 603 -25.24 -16.13 -33.57
N ILE A 604 -24.72 -16.40 -32.38
CA ILE A 604 -23.83 -17.52 -32.09
C ILE A 604 -24.60 -18.84 -32.26
N ASN A 605 -24.28 -19.56 -33.32
CA ASN A 605 -24.81 -20.90 -33.56
C ASN A 605 -24.01 -21.90 -32.71
N ARG A 606 -24.57 -22.37 -31.58
CA ARG A 606 -23.91 -23.33 -30.67
C ARG A 606 -23.61 -24.65 -31.38
N GLN A 607 -22.40 -24.82 -31.90
CA GLN A 607 -21.80 -26.13 -32.18
C GLN A 607 -20.27 -26.04 -32.32
N LEU A 608 -19.58 -27.01 -31.71
CA LEU A 608 -18.14 -27.35 -31.81
C LEU A 608 -17.15 -26.52 -30.95
N LEU A 609 -16.88 -27.05 -29.75
CA LEU A 609 -15.61 -26.90 -29.04
C LEU A 609 -14.45 -27.58 -29.82
N PRO A 610 -13.23 -27.02 -29.77
CA PRO A 610 -11.99 -27.79 -29.91
C PRO A 610 -11.23 -27.85 -28.58
N GLY A 611 -10.79 -29.03 -28.18
CA GLY A 611 -10.02 -29.24 -26.94
C GLY A 611 -8.51 -29.16 -27.11
N THR A 612 -7.82 -28.94 -25.98
CA THR A 612 -6.43 -29.34 -25.68
C THR A 612 -5.37 -29.08 -26.77
N VAL A 613 -4.61 -27.98 -26.59
CA VAL A 613 -3.34 -27.77 -27.32
C VAL A 613 -2.26 -28.65 -26.70
N ALA A 614 -1.88 -29.71 -27.41
CA ALA A 614 -0.63 -30.44 -27.21
C ALA A 614 -0.08 -30.85 -28.59
N ASP A 615 1.17 -30.45 -28.86
CA ASP A 615 1.99 -30.76 -30.03
C ASP A 615 1.41 -30.50 -31.45
N GLN A 616 2.13 -29.71 -32.26
CA GLN A 616 3.12 -30.33 -33.16
C GLN A 616 3.97 -29.33 -33.96
N MET A 617 5.25 -29.69 -34.12
CA MET A 617 6.10 -29.21 -35.21
C MET A 617 5.69 -29.83 -36.56
N ARG A 618 5.79 -29.02 -37.62
CA ARG A 618 6.02 -29.39 -39.04
C ARG A 618 4.95 -30.25 -39.76
N GLY A 619 4.57 -29.78 -40.96
CA GLY A 619 4.73 -30.63 -42.14
C GLY A 619 3.59 -30.75 -43.14
N SER A 620 3.49 -29.75 -44.04
CA SER A 620 3.25 -29.92 -45.50
C SER A 620 2.04 -30.71 -46.07
N ALA A 621 1.41 -30.05 -47.06
CA ALA A 621 0.67 -30.60 -48.21
C ALA A 621 -0.79 -31.10 -48.02
N GLY A 622 -1.69 -30.57 -48.86
CA GLY A 622 -3.04 -31.10 -49.12
C GLY A 622 -3.03 -32.10 -50.31
N PRO A 623 -4.07 -32.16 -51.19
CA PRO A 623 -5.32 -31.38 -51.19
C PRO A 623 -6.61 -32.21 -51.53
N THR A 624 -7.78 -31.53 -51.47
CA THR A 624 -9.04 -31.78 -52.24
C THR A 624 -9.69 -33.19 -52.31
N MET A 625 -10.99 -33.29 -51.92
CA MET A 625 -12.08 -33.51 -52.91
C MET A 625 -13.51 -33.21 -52.39
N HIS A 626 -14.40 -32.87 -53.32
CA HIS A 626 -15.83 -32.56 -53.14
C HIS A 626 -16.73 -33.80 -52.90
N LEU A 627 -17.93 -33.65 -52.27
CA LEU A 627 -19.26 -33.63 -52.94
C LEU A 627 -20.53 -33.73 -52.03
N HIS A 628 -21.57 -33.01 -52.47
CA HIS A 628 -23.04 -33.23 -52.36
C HIS A 628 -23.84 -33.48 -51.05
N ARG A 629 -24.60 -32.43 -50.67
CA ARG A 629 -26.08 -32.25 -50.78
C ARG A 629 -27.10 -33.34 -50.33
N SER A 630 -28.13 -32.80 -49.65
CA SER A 630 -29.58 -33.18 -49.56
C SER A 630 -30.03 -33.82 -48.23
N GLY A 631 -31.23 -33.54 -47.67
CA GLY A 631 -32.21 -32.48 -47.95
C GLY A 631 -33.61 -32.73 -47.32
N ARG A 632 -34.43 -31.67 -47.22
CA ARG A 632 -35.93 -31.63 -47.06
C ARG A 632 -36.62 -31.78 -45.68
N ASP A 633 -37.31 -30.68 -45.33
CA ASP A 633 -38.78 -30.53 -45.17
C ASP A 633 -39.59 -30.94 -43.91
N GLN A 634 -40.10 -29.87 -43.27
CA GLN A 634 -41.53 -29.58 -42.97
C GLN A 634 -42.16 -29.97 -41.59
N PRO A 635 -43.22 -29.24 -41.13
CA PRO A 635 -43.43 -28.90 -39.71
C PRO A 635 -44.82 -29.26 -39.12
N LEU A 636 -45.06 -28.91 -37.84
CA LEU A 636 -46.39 -28.89 -37.21
C LEU A 636 -46.70 -27.61 -36.39
N ARG A 637 -47.98 -27.41 -36.05
CA ARG A 637 -48.61 -26.13 -35.65
C ARG A 637 -49.08 -26.07 -34.17
N ARG A 638 -49.11 -24.84 -33.59
CA ARG A 638 -50.12 -24.12 -32.71
C ARG A 638 -51.21 -24.95 -31.95
N PRO A 639 -51.84 -24.51 -30.80
CA PRO A 639 -52.32 -23.11 -30.54
C PRO A 639 -52.64 -22.56 -29.08
N TRP A 640 -52.54 -21.21 -28.90
CA TRP A 640 -53.52 -20.21 -28.32
C TRP A 640 -53.97 -20.08 -26.81
N ALA A 641 -54.26 -18.79 -26.44
CA ALA A 641 -55.30 -18.21 -25.53
C ALA A 641 -55.01 -17.99 -24.00
N LEU A 642 -55.55 -16.98 -23.24
CA LEU A 642 -56.34 -15.71 -23.47
C LEU A 642 -56.44 -14.80 -22.18
N TRP A 643 -56.48 -13.44 -22.33
CA TRP A 643 -57.16 -12.37 -21.51
C TRP A 643 -56.80 -12.02 -20.01
N LYS A 644 -57.10 -10.83 -19.39
CA LYS A 644 -57.20 -9.37 -19.78
C LYS A 644 -57.63 -8.42 -18.59
N ALA A 645 -57.24 -7.13 -18.64
CA ALA A 645 -57.84 -5.91 -18.00
C ALA A 645 -57.56 -5.63 -16.48
N ARG A 646 -57.61 -4.39 -15.92
CA ARG A 646 -58.26 -3.09 -16.27
C ARG A 646 -57.41 -1.82 -15.92
N THR A 647 -57.86 -0.63 -16.36
CA THR A 647 -57.27 0.73 -16.18
C THR A 647 -58.15 1.75 -15.43
N ARG A 648 -57.49 2.81 -14.90
CA ARG A 648 -57.86 4.26 -14.70
C ARG A 648 -56.53 5.05 -14.55
N GLN A 649 -56.29 6.34 -14.88
CA GLN A 649 -57.05 7.52 -15.35
C GLN A 649 -57.52 8.54 -14.27
N VAL A 650 -57.53 9.83 -14.66
CA VAL A 650 -57.68 11.13 -13.94
C VAL A 650 -56.31 11.69 -13.51
N ASP A 651 -55.68 12.72 -14.12
CA ASP A 651 -56.02 14.07 -14.66
C ASP A 651 -55.70 15.20 -13.63
N ILE A 652 -55.33 16.48 -13.89
CA ILE A 652 -54.77 17.38 -14.96
C ILE A 652 -54.27 18.67 -14.19
N ILE A 653 -53.79 19.75 -14.86
CA ILE A 653 -53.62 21.16 -14.41
C ILE A 653 -52.26 21.43 -13.75
N ASP A 654 -51.43 22.46 -14.00
CA ASP A 654 -51.18 23.58 -14.96
C ASP A 654 -50.14 24.48 -14.22
N THR A 655 -49.42 25.48 -14.72
CA THR A 655 -48.90 25.92 -16.04
C THR A 655 -47.87 27.06 -15.78
N ASP A 656 -47.21 27.53 -16.84
CA ASP A 656 -46.74 28.91 -17.06
C ASP A 656 -45.57 29.50 -16.25
N ASP A 657 -44.79 30.47 -16.78
CA ASP A 657 -44.31 30.72 -18.15
C ASP A 657 -43.20 31.81 -18.06
N ASP A 658 -42.56 32.12 -19.20
CA ASP A 658 -41.98 33.42 -19.58
C ASP A 658 -40.73 33.98 -18.86
N SER A 659 -39.85 34.78 -19.50
CA SER A 659 -39.21 34.74 -20.84
C SER A 659 -38.20 35.93 -20.99
N ILE A 660 -37.55 36.02 -22.17
CA ILE A 660 -36.98 37.22 -22.82
C ILE A 660 -35.50 37.63 -22.57
N THR A 661 -34.79 37.59 -23.71
CA THR A 661 -33.46 38.04 -24.18
C THR A 661 -33.38 39.59 -24.42
N PRO A 662 -32.53 40.24 -25.29
CA PRO A 662 -31.26 39.90 -26.01
C PRO A 662 -30.19 41.06 -26.10
N GLN A 663 -29.16 40.91 -26.99
CA GLN A 663 -28.37 41.93 -27.77
C GLN A 663 -27.01 42.46 -27.21
N ALA A 664 -25.97 42.85 -28.01
CA ALA A 664 -25.57 42.57 -29.42
C ALA A 664 -24.16 43.14 -29.79
N ALA A 665 -23.44 42.52 -30.76
CA ALA A 665 -22.52 43.05 -31.84
C ALA A 665 -21.40 44.11 -31.55
N HIS A 666 -20.33 44.41 -32.34
CA HIS A 666 -19.81 44.03 -33.69
C HIS A 666 -18.34 44.60 -33.92
N VAL A 667 -17.63 44.21 -35.01
CA VAL A 667 -16.56 44.94 -35.81
C VAL A 667 -15.03 44.56 -35.74
N LEU A 668 -14.59 43.79 -36.76
CA LEU A 668 -13.41 43.86 -37.68
C LEU A 668 -12.23 44.89 -37.55
N ARG A 669 -10.95 44.45 -37.75
CA ARG A 669 -10.12 44.63 -39.00
C ARG A 669 -8.62 44.21 -38.94
N ASN A 670 -8.03 43.97 -40.13
CA ASN A 670 -6.65 43.49 -40.43
C ASN A 670 -5.51 44.51 -40.25
N THR A 671 -4.26 44.02 -40.08
CA THR A 671 -3.08 44.48 -40.87
C THR A 671 -1.97 43.41 -41.01
N ARG A 672 -1.19 43.45 -42.11
CA ARG A 672 0.06 42.68 -42.33
C ARG A 672 1.28 43.61 -42.17
N TYR A 673 2.47 43.09 -41.86
CA TYR A 673 3.75 43.58 -42.43
C TYR A 673 4.85 42.49 -42.42
N VAL A 674 5.90 42.70 -43.22
CA VAL A 674 7.02 41.77 -43.51
C VAL A 674 8.37 42.40 -43.12
N SER A 675 9.35 41.62 -42.67
CA SER A 675 10.78 41.99 -42.69
C SER A 675 11.72 40.76 -42.68
N THR A 676 12.94 40.91 -43.20
CA THR A 676 13.93 39.84 -43.45
C THR A 676 15.38 40.30 -43.22
N SER A 677 16.23 39.49 -42.57
CA SER A 677 17.71 39.46 -42.67
C SER A 677 18.25 38.28 -41.85
N GLN A 678 19.06 37.28 -42.28
CA GLN A 678 20.29 37.13 -43.09
C GLN A 678 21.66 37.31 -42.38
N HIS A 679 22.47 36.23 -42.46
CA HIS A 679 23.94 36.10 -42.26
C HIS A 679 24.49 36.09 -40.81
N ALA A 680 25.61 35.40 -40.48
CA ALA A 680 26.68 34.81 -41.32
C ALA A 680 27.29 33.50 -40.76
N LYS A 681 28.16 32.83 -41.55
CA LYS A 681 28.99 31.65 -41.21
C LYS A 681 30.44 32.03 -40.89
N SER A 682 31.18 31.17 -40.18
CA SER A 682 32.63 31.00 -40.35
C SER A 682 33.10 29.57 -40.05
N SER A 683 34.16 29.11 -40.74
CA SER A 683 34.72 27.75 -40.70
C SER A 683 36.17 27.74 -40.20
N ALA A 684 36.69 26.59 -39.73
CA ALA A 684 37.98 25.94 -40.09
C ALA A 684 38.63 25.12 -38.93
N THR A 685 39.65 24.24 -39.10
CA THR A 685 39.94 23.18 -40.11
C THR A 685 41.11 22.30 -39.60
N VAL A 686 40.88 20.97 -39.47
CA VAL A 686 41.81 19.80 -39.65
C VAL A 686 43.32 19.89 -39.28
N LEU A 687 43.80 18.87 -38.53
CA LEU A 687 45.02 18.04 -38.74
C LEU A 687 45.03 16.95 -37.63
N GLY A 688 45.08 15.63 -37.87
CA GLY A 688 46.24 14.79 -38.28
C GLY A 688 47.01 14.28 -37.04
N SER A 689 47.47 13.03 -36.86
CA SER A 689 47.45 11.81 -37.68
C SER A 689 48.12 10.61 -36.93
N GLY A 690 47.68 9.36 -37.16
CA GLY A 690 48.59 8.19 -37.12
C GLY A 690 48.58 7.24 -35.90
N PRO A 691 49.14 6.00 -36.04
CA PRO A 691 48.42 4.78 -35.62
C PRO A 691 49.29 3.68 -34.93
N VAL A 692 48.85 2.40 -35.04
CA VAL A 692 49.46 1.11 -34.63
C VAL A 692 49.05 0.61 -33.23
N GLY A 693 48.57 -0.62 -32.99
CA GLY A 693 48.14 -1.68 -33.92
C GLY A 693 48.23 -3.10 -33.30
N THR A 694 47.38 -4.05 -33.76
CA THR A 694 47.57 -5.53 -33.79
C THR A 694 47.86 -6.31 -32.47
N THR A 695 47.38 -7.53 -32.18
CA THR A 695 46.90 -8.65 -33.03
C THR A 695 46.14 -9.71 -32.18
N ALA A 696 45.17 -10.43 -32.78
CA ALA A 696 45.00 -11.90 -32.88
C ALA A 696 45.38 -12.86 -31.72
N ASN A 697 44.88 -14.10 -31.57
CA ASN A 697 43.80 -14.93 -32.16
C ASN A 697 43.69 -16.19 -31.26
N GLY A 698 42.58 -16.95 -31.28
CA GLY A 698 42.55 -18.23 -30.52
C GLY A 698 41.23 -18.99 -30.44
N SER A 699 40.65 -19.36 -31.58
CA SER A 699 39.41 -20.16 -31.65
C SER A 699 39.66 -21.68 -31.59
N LEU A 700 38.55 -22.47 -31.56
CA LEU A 700 38.42 -23.93 -31.85
C LEU A 700 38.70 -24.87 -30.65
N LEU A 701 37.97 -25.99 -30.41
CA LEU A 701 36.82 -26.61 -31.10
C LEU A 701 36.03 -27.56 -30.16
N GLN A 702 34.84 -28.00 -30.60
CA GLN A 702 33.97 -29.07 -30.03
C GLN A 702 34.57 -30.51 -30.33
N PRO A 703 33.89 -31.70 -30.23
CA PRO A 703 32.48 -32.01 -29.93
C PRO A 703 32.08 -33.37 -29.22
N SER A 704 30.81 -33.42 -28.77
CA SER A 704 29.80 -34.51 -28.97
C SER A 704 29.76 -35.90 -28.24
N TYR A 705 28.50 -36.35 -28.05
CA TYR A 705 27.95 -37.72 -27.77
C TYR A 705 28.39 -38.43 -26.45
N SER A 706 27.61 -39.31 -25.78
CA SER A 706 26.43 -40.13 -26.18
C SER A 706 25.47 -40.43 -25.00
N VAL A 707 24.25 -40.89 -25.31
CA VAL A 707 23.23 -41.43 -24.38
C VAL A 707 23.48 -42.90 -24.03
N PRO A 708 23.06 -43.39 -22.83
CA PRO A 708 22.46 -44.73 -22.71
C PRO A 708 21.00 -44.70 -22.22
N GLN A 709 20.19 -45.64 -22.70
CA GLN A 709 18.75 -45.72 -22.42
C GLN A 709 18.38 -46.51 -21.15
N ALA A 710 17.27 -46.07 -20.54
CA ALA A 710 16.18 -46.86 -19.96
C ALA A 710 16.45 -48.05 -19.01
N LEU A 711 15.93 -47.91 -17.77
CA LEU A 711 15.28 -48.99 -17.02
C LEU A 711 14.04 -48.44 -16.27
N GLN A 712 12.89 -49.05 -16.52
CA GLN A 712 11.66 -49.03 -15.70
C GLN A 712 11.17 -50.49 -15.59
N PRO A 713 10.18 -50.86 -14.74
CA PRO A 713 9.49 -50.13 -13.68
C PRO A 713 9.55 -50.84 -12.30
N GLY A 714 8.92 -50.27 -11.27
CA GLY A 714 8.69 -50.95 -9.98
C GLY A 714 7.52 -50.36 -9.19
N GLN A 715 6.35 -50.98 -9.25
CA GLN A 715 5.20 -50.60 -8.41
C GLN A 715 5.36 -51.15 -6.99
N SER A 716 4.96 -50.37 -5.97
CA SER A 716 4.56 -50.90 -4.67
C SER A 716 3.41 -50.07 -4.10
N LYS A 717 2.27 -50.74 -3.85
CA LYS A 717 1.14 -50.20 -3.08
C LYS A 717 1.41 -50.48 -1.60
N SER A 718 1.30 -49.49 -0.71
CA SER A 718 1.16 -49.75 0.73
C SER A 718 -0.29 -49.50 1.16
N GLN A 719 -0.82 -50.43 1.95
CA GLN A 719 -2.24 -50.50 2.31
C GLN A 719 -2.57 -49.63 3.52
N HIS A 720 -3.84 -49.23 3.64
CA HIS A 720 -4.40 -48.78 4.91
C HIS A 720 -4.26 -49.85 5.99
N ASN A 721 -3.93 -49.43 7.22
CA ASN A 721 -4.23 -50.19 8.43
C ASN A 721 -4.74 -49.23 9.51
N HIS A 722 -5.99 -49.43 9.95
CA HIS A 722 -6.55 -48.77 11.13
C HIS A 722 -6.09 -49.48 12.41
N LEU A 723 -5.47 -48.75 13.35
CA LEU A 723 -5.38 -49.09 14.78
C LEU A 723 -5.42 -47.76 15.55
N GLN A 724 -6.56 -47.40 16.12
CA GLN A 724 -6.97 -47.66 17.52
C GLN A 724 -6.32 -46.75 18.58
N LYS A 725 -7.21 -46.13 19.35
CA LYS A 725 -6.95 -45.21 20.48
C LYS A 725 -6.65 -46.02 21.75
N PRO A 726 -5.59 -45.74 22.51
CA PRO A 726 -5.44 -46.24 23.88
C PRO A 726 -6.15 -45.33 24.88
N GLU A 727 -6.85 -45.91 25.85
CA GLU A 727 -7.40 -45.21 27.01
C GLU A 727 -6.38 -45.12 28.16
N GLY A 728 -6.51 -44.05 28.95
CA GLY A 728 -6.31 -44.04 30.41
C GLY A 728 -5.06 -44.66 31.01
N THR A 729 -4.02 -43.85 31.23
CA THR A 729 -3.08 -44.03 32.35
C THR A 729 -2.99 -42.75 33.20
N ALA A 730 -2.84 -42.94 34.51
CA ALA A 730 -2.94 -41.88 35.52
C ALA A 730 -1.85 -40.80 35.41
N PRO A 731 -2.10 -39.56 35.89
CA PRO A 731 -1.11 -38.48 35.81
C PRO A 731 0.16 -38.82 36.62
N PRO A 732 1.36 -38.49 36.10
CA PRO A 732 2.58 -38.59 36.88
C PRO A 732 2.51 -37.72 38.14
N SER A 733 3.03 -38.24 39.25
CA SER A 733 3.05 -37.57 40.54
C SER A 733 3.81 -36.24 40.48
N LYS A 734 3.26 -35.21 41.15
CA LYS A 734 3.92 -33.91 41.31
C LYS A 734 5.26 -34.06 42.04
N LEU A 735 6.37 -33.98 41.31
CA LEU A 735 7.67 -33.64 41.88
C LEU A 735 7.68 -32.15 42.22
N THR A 736 7.76 -31.85 43.51
CA THR A 736 7.71 -30.49 44.04
C THR A 736 9.07 -29.80 43.92
N SER A 737 9.24 -28.94 42.90
CA SER A 737 10.26 -27.87 42.98
C SER A 737 9.76 -26.74 43.89
N THR A 738 10.60 -26.29 44.81
CA THR A 738 10.25 -25.29 45.85
C THR A 738 10.72 -23.86 45.52
N LYS A 739 11.52 -23.68 44.46
CA LYS A 739 11.90 -22.36 43.94
C LYS A 739 11.23 -22.08 42.58
N SER A 740 10.55 -20.95 42.52
CA SER A 740 10.03 -20.35 41.28
C SER A 740 11.19 -19.71 40.50
N PRO A 741 11.22 -19.75 39.15
CA PRO A 741 12.23 -19.05 38.36
C PRO A 741 12.29 -17.54 38.67
N LEU A 742 11.15 -16.91 38.95
CA LEU A 742 11.07 -15.50 39.34
C LEU A 742 11.44 -15.26 40.82
N GLY A 743 11.90 -16.29 41.55
CA GLY A 743 12.20 -16.25 42.98
C GLY A 743 13.39 -15.38 43.36
N ASP A 744 14.33 -15.23 42.43
CA ASP A 744 15.62 -14.56 42.66
C ASP A 744 15.56 -13.07 42.30
N LEU A 745 14.55 -12.63 41.55
CA LEU A 745 14.26 -11.21 41.35
C LEU A 745 13.89 -10.51 42.68
N PRO A 746 14.39 -9.30 42.96
CA PRO A 746 14.03 -8.54 44.16
C PRO A 746 12.53 -8.20 44.14
N LEU A 747 11.90 -8.12 45.32
CA LEU A 747 10.45 -7.88 45.43
C LEU A 747 10.02 -6.56 44.76
N SER A 748 10.87 -5.55 44.79
CA SER A 748 10.66 -4.27 44.11
C SER A 748 10.64 -4.40 42.58
N ALA A 749 11.39 -5.32 41.98
CA ALA A 749 11.31 -5.61 40.55
C ALA A 749 10.02 -6.38 40.21
N VAL A 750 9.70 -7.44 40.96
CA VAL A 750 8.46 -8.22 40.73
C VAL A 750 7.21 -7.36 40.85
N LEU A 751 7.13 -6.47 41.85
CA LEU A 751 6.02 -5.52 42.00
C LEU A 751 5.95 -4.52 40.84
N ARG A 752 7.09 -4.02 40.35
CA ARG A 752 7.13 -3.07 39.23
C ARG A 752 6.74 -3.74 37.91
N SER A 753 7.27 -4.93 37.63
CA SER A 753 6.87 -5.76 36.49
C SER A 753 5.37 -6.08 36.56
N ALA A 754 4.85 -6.52 37.71
CA ALA A 754 3.41 -6.79 37.87
C ALA A 754 2.53 -5.56 37.59
N PHE A 755 2.92 -4.37 38.07
CA PHE A 755 2.21 -3.12 37.80
C PHE A 755 2.24 -2.74 36.31
N ILE A 756 3.45 -2.68 35.72
CA ILE A 756 3.63 -2.30 34.30
C ILE A 756 2.92 -3.29 33.38
N LEU A 757 3.07 -4.60 33.61
CA LEU A 757 2.36 -5.62 32.83
C LEU A 757 0.84 -5.57 33.04
N THR A 758 0.33 -5.10 34.18
CA THR A 758 -1.13 -4.88 34.39
C THR A 758 -1.65 -3.72 33.56
N VAL A 759 -0.90 -2.62 33.50
CA VAL A 759 -1.20 -1.49 32.59
C VAL A 759 -1.12 -1.95 31.14
N SER A 760 -0.03 -2.62 30.74
CA SER A 760 0.24 -3.02 29.35
C SER A 760 -0.62 -4.18 28.84
N SER A 761 -1.28 -4.95 29.71
CA SER A 761 -2.25 -5.99 29.32
C SER A 761 -3.71 -5.55 29.48
N SER A 762 -3.95 -4.28 29.78
CA SER A 762 -5.28 -3.69 29.88
C SER A 762 -5.47 -2.67 28.74
N PRO A 763 -6.32 -2.97 27.73
CA PRO A 763 -6.62 -2.02 26.66
C PRO A 763 -7.13 -0.65 27.16
N LEU A 764 -7.79 -0.63 28.33
CA LEU A 764 -8.28 0.58 28.99
C LEU A 764 -7.19 1.44 29.62
N LEU A 765 -6.08 0.83 30.09
CA LEU A 765 -4.99 1.55 30.76
C LEU A 765 -3.82 1.84 29.82
N LEU A 766 -3.61 1.00 28.79
CA LEU A 766 -2.51 1.15 27.86
C LEU A 766 -2.64 2.42 26.99
N ARG A 767 -3.84 2.75 26.49
CA ARG A 767 -4.06 3.92 25.63
C ARG A 767 -3.74 5.25 26.33
N PRO A 768 -4.25 5.56 27.54
CA PRO A 768 -3.84 6.76 28.28
C PRO A 768 -2.34 6.80 28.59
N CYS A 769 -1.71 5.65 28.86
CA CYS A 769 -0.28 5.59 29.13
C CYS A 769 0.59 5.85 27.90
N ILE A 770 0.20 5.37 26.71
CA ILE A 770 0.89 5.69 25.44
C ILE A 770 0.80 7.19 25.16
N TRP A 771 -0.40 7.78 25.28
CA TRP A 771 -0.60 9.22 25.11
C TRP A 771 0.22 10.05 26.12
N ALA A 772 0.26 9.63 27.39
CA ALA A 772 1.08 10.29 28.39
C ALA A 772 2.57 10.21 28.03
N LEU A 773 3.06 9.06 27.55
CA LEU A 773 4.46 8.90 27.15
C LEU A 773 4.82 9.74 25.92
N SER A 774 3.94 9.90 24.92
CA SER A 774 4.22 10.79 23.77
C SER A 774 4.35 12.26 24.17
N LEU A 775 3.61 12.73 25.18
CA LEU A 775 3.76 14.08 25.72
C LEU A 775 5.06 14.29 26.51
N LEU A 776 5.63 13.21 27.05
CA LEU A 776 6.89 13.25 27.79
C LEU A 776 8.10 13.06 26.87
N GLU A 777 7.96 12.38 25.74
CA GLU A 777 8.97 12.30 24.68
C GLU A 777 9.23 13.65 24.04
N ASN A 778 8.15 14.35 23.63
CA ASN A 778 8.20 15.65 22.95
C ASN A 778 7.59 16.77 23.82
N PRO A 779 8.28 17.21 24.89
CA PRO A 779 7.73 18.13 25.89
C PRO A 779 7.62 19.56 25.36
N LYS A 780 6.39 20.01 25.10
CA LYS A 780 6.08 21.39 24.69
C LYS A 780 6.19 22.43 25.83
N SER A 781 6.52 22.01 27.05
CA SER A 781 6.61 22.90 28.23
C SER A 781 7.58 22.38 29.29
N ALA A 782 8.06 23.27 30.16
CA ALA A 782 8.88 22.89 31.32
C ALA A 782 8.14 22.06 32.40
N LEU A 783 6.80 21.96 32.34
CA LEU A 783 6.01 21.09 33.21
C LEU A 783 5.97 19.64 32.72
N THR A 784 6.05 19.44 31.40
CA THR A 784 6.07 18.13 30.73
C THR A 784 7.47 17.61 30.47
N ASP A 785 8.48 18.49 30.41
CA ASP A 785 9.90 18.12 30.34
C ASP A 785 10.30 17.37 31.62
N VAL A 786 10.72 16.10 31.45
CA VAL A 786 10.99 15.21 32.57
C VAL A 786 12.29 15.57 33.28
N ASP A 787 13.25 16.20 32.61
CA ASP A 787 14.51 16.64 33.24
C ASP A 787 14.38 18.00 33.93
N ARG A 788 13.43 18.86 33.52
CA ARG A 788 13.14 20.16 34.16
C ARG A 788 12.14 20.10 35.31
N ASN A 789 11.29 19.07 35.40
CA ASN A 789 10.30 18.91 36.48
C ASN A 789 10.75 17.85 37.51
N PRO A 790 11.24 18.23 38.72
CA PRO A 790 11.83 17.28 39.65
C PRO A 790 10.86 16.21 40.20
N LEU A 791 9.57 16.54 40.34
CA LEU A 791 8.55 15.59 40.82
C LEU A 791 8.25 14.55 39.73
N LEU A 792 8.07 15.02 38.49
CA LEU A 792 7.87 14.16 37.32
C LEU A 792 9.10 13.28 37.07
N LYS A 793 10.31 13.86 37.13
CA LYS A 793 11.59 13.12 37.08
C LYS A 793 11.62 12.00 38.11
N TRP A 794 11.27 12.30 39.36
CA TRP A 794 11.27 11.31 40.42
C TRP A 794 10.29 10.17 40.16
N VAL A 795 9.05 10.48 39.74
CA VAL A 795 8.04 9.47 39.41
C VAL A 795 8.50 8.60 38.23
N VAL A 796 8.91 9.20 37.11
CA VAL A 796 9.35 8.47 35.91
C VAL A 796 10.61 7.66 36.19
N LYS A 797 11.62 8.25 36.85
CA LYS A 797 12.89 7.58 37.20
C LYS A 797 12.68 6.37 38.12
N LYS A 798 11.78 6.46 39.11
CA LYS A 798 11.51 5.35 40.05
C LYS A 798 10.55 4.29 39.51
N THR A 799 9.79 4.61 38.46
CA THR A 799 8.86 3.68 37.80
C THR A 799 9.42 3.18 36.47
N ILE A 800 8.90 3.65 35.33
CA ILE A 800 9.11 3.05 34.01
C ILE A 800 10.58 3.10 33.56
N TYR A 801 11.32 4.16 33.88
CA TYR A 801 12.74 4.26 33.54
C TYR A 801 13.57 3.16 34.23
N LYS A 802 13.47 2.99 35.56
CA LYS A 802 14.18 1.91 36.28
C LYS A 802 13.64 0.50 35.95
N GLN A 803 12.60 0.36 35.12
CA GLN A 803 12.22 -0.93 34.55
C GLN A 803 13.09 -1.33 33.35
N PHE A 804 13.36 -0.39 32.44
CA PHE A 804 13.92 -0.69 31.11
C PHE A 804 15.33 -0.10 30.89
N ASN A 805 15.80 0.82 31.75
CA ASN A 805 17.05 1.54 31.60
C ASN A 805 18.08 1.21 32.69
N ALA A 806 19.37 1.28 32.33
CA ALA A 806 20.49 1.00 33.23
C ALA A 806 20.82 2.16 34.20
N GLY A 807 20.62 3.41 33.79
CA GLY A 807 20.96 4.58 34.62
C GLY A 807 21.36 5.81 33.82
N GLU A 808 21.39 6.96 34.50
CA GLU A 808 21.73 8.26 33.88
C GLU A 808 23.25 8.52 33.81
N ASN A 809 24.05 7.74 34.53
CA ASN A 809 25.48 7.98 34.69
C ASN A 809 26.25 6.68 34.93
N LYS A 810 27.59 6.76 34.81
CA LYS A 810 28.51 5.62 34.95
C LYS A 810 28.31 4.79 36.21
N ALA A 811 28.08 5.41 37.37
CA ALA A 811 27.88 4.66 38.61
C ALA A 811 26.56 3.88 38.61
N GLU A 812 25.47 4.49 38.16
CA GLU A 812 24.17 3.81 38.04
C GLU A 812 24.22 2.68 37.00
N VAL A 813 24.84 2.92 35.84
CA VAL A 813 24.97 1.92 34.77
C VAL A 813 25.83 0.74 35.21
N GLN A 814 26.99 0.99 35.81
CA GLN A 814 27.86 -0.09 36.31
C GLN A 814 27.21 -0.88 37.45
N GLN A 815 26.44 -0.22 38.33
CA GLN A 815 25.63 -0.93 39.32
C GLN A 815 24.59 -1.84 38.65
N SER A 816 23.86 -1.36 37.63
CA SER A 816 22.88 -2.18 36.89
C SER A 816 23.52 -3.35 36.14
N ILE A 817 24.76 -3.20 35.64
CA ILE A 817 25.54 -4.30 35.05
C ILE A 817 25.85 -5.37 36.10
N VAL A 818 26.28 -4.98 37.30
CA VAL A 818 26.53 -5.90 38.43
C VAL A 818 25.25 -6.58 38.87
N GLU A 819 24.17 -5.83 39.14
CA GLU A 819 22.85 -6.37 39.52
C GLU A 819 22.32 -7.38 38.48
N THR A 820 22.60 -7.17 37.19
CA THR A 820 22.23 -8.09 36.11
C THR A 820 23.08 -9.36 36.09
N LYS A 821 24.39 -9.26 36.38
CA LYS A 821 25.31 -10.41 36.43
C LYS A 821 25.09 -11.27 37.68
N ASP A 822 24.74 -10.65 38.80
CA ASP A 822 24.39 -11.34 40.05
C ASP A 822 23.11 -12.20 39.90
N LEU A 823 22.21 -11.86 38.97
CA LEU A 823 21.06 -12.69 38.59
C LEU A 823 21.43 -13.92 37.73
N GLY A 824 22.72 -14.11 37.40
CA GLY A 824 23.21 -15.23 36.60
C GLY A 824 23.32 -14.96 35.09
N CYS A 825 23.09 -13.74 34.63
CA CYS A 825 23.36 -13.37 33.23
C CYS A 825 24.87 -13.33 32.95
N ARG A 826 25.28 -13.71 31.73
CA ARG A 826 26.68 -13.66 31.29
C ARG A 826 27.17 -12.23 31.10
N GLY A 827 26.31 -11.35 30.61
CA GLY A 827 26.67 -10.00 30.19
C GLY A 827 25.47 -9.11 29.91
N VAL A 828 25.76 -7.90 29.44
CA VAL A 828 24.77 -6.92 28.98
C VAL A 828 24.94 -6.58 27.50
N LEU A 829 23.86 -6.11 26.87
CA LEU A 829 23.89 -5.28 25.67
C LEU A 829 23.56 -3.86 26.13
N LEU A 830 24.51 -2.93 26.05
CA LEU A 830 24.37 -1.56 26.53
C LEU A 830 24.16 -0.60 25.35
N GLY A 831 22.97 0.00 25.24
CA GLY A 831 22.65 0.99 24.20
C GLY A 831 22.60 2.41 24.77
N TYR A 832 23.23 3.38 24.10
CA TYR A 832 23.06 4.79 24.44
C TYR A 832 21.71 5.30 23.89
N ALA A 833 20.95 6.01 24.72
CA ALA A 833 19.54 6.32 24.48
C ALA A 833 19.29 7.43 23.46
N ARG A 834 20.28 8.30 23.23
CA ARG A 834 20.10 9.49 22.40
C ARG A 834 19.97 9.10 20.94
N GLU A 835 18.83 9.48 20.36
CA GLU A 835 18.53 9.30 18.94
C GLU A 835 18.32 10.67 18.29
N VAL A 836 18.63 10.77 17.00
CA VAL A 836 18.12 11.83 16.14
C VAL A 836 16.92 11.22 15.43
N LEU A 837 15.71 11.73 15.72
CA LEU A 837 14.50 11.26 15.05
C LEU A 837 14.51 11.79 13.61
N VAL A 838 14.29 10.89 12.64
CA VAL A 838 14.28 11.20 11.19
C VAL A 838 13.21 12.25 10.82
N ALA A 839 12.22 12.47 11.70
CA ALA A 839 11.13 13.43 11.51
C ALA A 839 11.38 14.84 12.09
N ASP A 840 12.42 15.05 12.92
CA ASP A 840 12.66 16.33 13.63
C ASP A 840 13.88 17.12 13.10
N SER A 841 14.63 16.56 12.15
CA SER A 841 15.85 17.19 11.62
C SER A 841 15.56 18.19 10.50
N ASN A 842 15.09 19.39 10.83
CA ASN A 842 15.07 20.56 9.93
C ASN A 842 16.48 21.11 9.60
N SER A 843 17.53 20.35 9.95
CA SER A 843 18.93 20.67 9.74
C SER A 843 19.40 20.26 8.35
N ASN A 844 20.01 21.20 7.63
CA ASN A 844 20.60 20.94 6.31
C ASN A 844 21.66 19.81 6.39
N PRO A 845 21.52 18.69 5.63
CA PRO A 845 22.47 17.58 5.66
C PRO A 845 23.88 17.94 5.14
N HIS A 846 24.03 19.11 4.50
CA HIS A 846 25.30 19.68 4.06
C HIS A 846 25.96 20.63 5.09
N ASP A 847 25.36 20.87 6.27
CA ASP A 847 26.07 21.57 7.35
C ASP A 847 27.15 20.67 7.97
N GLU A 848 28.37 20.75 7.43
CA GLU A 848 29.53 20.02 7.95
C GLU A 848 29.82 20.31 9.43
N THR A 849 29.46 21.48 9.95
CA THR A 849 29.75 21.85 11.34
C THR A 849 28.80 21.14 12.28
N LEU A 850 27.51 21.14 11.96
CA LEU A 850 26.49 20.40 12.71
C LEU A 850 26.73 18.88 12.59
N ALA A 851 26.94 18.37 11.38
CA ALA A 851 27.22 16.95 11.16
C ALA A 851 28.42 16.47 11.99
N ARG A 852 29.51 17.24 12.06
CA ARG A 852 30.66 16.91 12.92
C ARG A 852 30.28 16.87 14.41
N GLN A 853 29.44 17.80 14.89
CA GLN A 853 28.98 17.81 16.29
C GLN A 853 28.08 16.61 16.62
N GLU A 854 27.19 16.21 15.71
CA GLU A 854 26.35 15.02 15.86
C GLU A 854 27.22 13.74 15.91
N ILE A 855 28.17 13.61 14.99
CA ILE A 855 29.12 12.48 14.93
C ILE A 855 30.01 12.42 16.19
N ASP A 856 30.55 13.55 16.66
CA ASP A 856 31.33 13.61 17.89
C ASP A 856 30.49 13.23 19.11
N THR A 857 29.23 13.66 19.17
CA THR A 857 28.30 13.31 20.25
C THR A 857 28.02 11.80 20.27
N TRP A 858 27.71 11.22 19.11
CA TRP A 858 27.52 9.78 18.94
C TRP A 858 28.77 8.98 19.34
N LEU A 859 29.94 9.44 18.92
CA LEU A 859 31.22 8.81 19.24
C LEU A 859 31.50 8.87 20.75
N GLN A 860 31.28 10.03 21.38
CA GLN A 860 31.46 10.19 22.83
C GLN A 860 30.51 9.27 23.63
N GLY A 861 29.22 9.21 23.27
CA GLY A 861 28.26 8.29 23.89
C GLY A 861 28.65 6.82 23.70
N THR A 862 29.08 6.44 22.49
CA THR A 862 29.56 5.09 22.18
C THR A 862 30.80 4.72 23.00
N LEU A 863 31.80 5.60 23.08
CA LEU A 863 33.02 5.38 23.85
C LEU A 863 32.78 5.34 25.35
N GLN A 864 31.83 6.14 25.88
CA GLN A 864 31.38 6.02 27.27
C GLN A 864 30.70 4.67 27.52
N GLY A 865 29.89 4.17 26.58
CA GLY A 865 29.35 2.82 26.61
C GLY A 865 30.45 1.76 26.73
N VAL A 866 31.46 1.81 25.85
CA VAL A 866 32.63 0.90 25.88
C VAL A 866 33.40 0.99 27.20
N ASP A 867 33.58 2.19 27.75
CA ASP A 867 34.29 2.38 29.04
C ASP A 867 33.51 1.80 30.23
N MET A 868 32.18 1.93 30.23
CA MET A 868 31.29 1.37 31.26
C MET A 868 31.17 -0.16 31.19
N ALA A 869 31.23 -0.73 29.99
CA ALA A 869 31.18 -2.16 29.77
C ALA A 869 32.38 -2.93 30.32
N THR A 870 32.18 -4.22 30.56
CA THR A 870 33.20 -5.18 30.98
C THR A 870 33.45 -6.22 29.89
N GLU A 871 34.47 -7.06 30.05
CA GLU A 871 34.85 -8.05 29.04
C GLU A 871 33.67 -8.95 28.62
N GLY A 872 33.45 -9.06 27.30
CA GLY A 872 32.40 -9.87 26.71
C GLY A 872 31.01 -9.23 26.70
N ASP A 873 30.81 -8.05 27.30
CA ASP A 873 29.59 -7.26 27.11
C ASP A 873 29.53 -6.68 25.68
N PHE A 874 28.31 -6.35 25.24
CA PHE A 874 28.04 -5.76 23.94
C PHE A 874 27.64 -4.28 24.08
N ILE A 875 28.03 -3.44 23.12
CA ILE A 875 27.57 -2.07 22.95
C ILE A 875 26.67 -2.04 21.72
N ALA A 876 25.44 -1.54 21.89
CA ALA A 876 24.53 -1.30 20.78
C ALA A 876 24.87 0.03 20.11
N LEU A 877 25.05 -0.02 18.78
CA LEU A 877 25.29 1.10 17.89
C LEU A 877 24.02 1.38 17.10
N LYS A 878 23.69 2.66 16.93
CA LYS A 878 22.63 3.10 16.01
C LYS A 878 23.26 4.05 15.01
N PHE A 879 23.28 3.72 13.72
CA PHE A 879 24.00 4.53 12.73
C PHE A 879 23.23 5.80 12.38
N THR A 880 21.88 5.78 12.38
CA THR A 880 21.08 7.02 12.28
C THR A 880 21.33 7.99 13.43
N GLY A 881 21.74 7.48 14.60
CA GLY A 881 22.17 8.29 15.74
C GLY A 881 23.44 9.13 15.52
N MET A 882 24.15 8.94 14.39
CA MET A 882 25.28 9.80 13.99
C MET A 882 24.84 11.14 13.39
N GLY A 883 23.54 11.38 13.20
CA GLY A 883 23.00 12.66 12.76
C GLY A 883 22.37 12.65 11.37
N THR A 884 21.87 13.81 10.96
CA THR A 884 21.06 13.99 9.73
C THR A 884 21.81 13.53 8.48
N GLN A 885 23.10 13.85 8.40
CA GLN A 885 23.97 13.43 7.30
C GLN A 885 24.11 11.89 7.22
N ALA A 886 24.13 11.18 8.35
CA ALA A 886 24.25 9.73 8.35
C ALA A 886 22.96 9.07 7.86
N VAL A 887 21.80 9.59 8.26
CA VAL A 887 20.49 9.14 7.76
C VAL A 887 20.43 9.25 6.23
N HIS A 888 20.86 10.39 5.67
CA HIS A 888 20.87 10.62 4.22
C HIS A 888 21.81 9.63 3.49
N LEU A 889 23.06 9.51 3.94
CA LEU A 889 24.02 8.57 3.32
C LEU A 889 23.53 7.10 3.39
N LEU A 890 22.83 6.72 4.45
CA LEU A 890 22.27 5.36 4.60
C LEU A 890 21.06 5.11 3.69
N LYS A 891 20.16 6.10 3.51
CA LYS A 891 19.04 6.01 2.55
C LYS A 891 19.56 5.85 1.13
N ASP A 892 20.53 6.66 0.75
CA ASP A 892 21.12 6.68 -0.59
C ASP A 892 22.15 5.56 -0.84
N ARG A 893 22.38 4.68 0.15
CA ARG A 893 23.39 3.61 0.15
C ARG A 893 24.83 4.08 -0.14
N GLN A 894 25.12 5.34 0.17
CA GLN A 894 26.44 5.93 0.04
C GLN A 894 27.38 5.45 1.15
N PRO A 895 28.71 5.42 0.92
CA PRO A 895 29.68 5.14 1.97
C PRO A 895 29.64 6.23 3.06
N PRO A 896 30.02 5.90 4.32
CA PRO A 896 30.15 6.91 5.36
C PRO A 896 31.25 7.91 5.00
N SER A 897 31.04 9.19 5.32
CA SER A 897 32.05 10.24 5.12
C SER A 897 33.34 9.92 5.85
N GLU A 898 34.49 10.49 5.43
CA GLU A 898 35.80 10.18 6.04
C GLU A 898 35.81 10.37 7.57
N TYR A 899 35.06 11.36 8.06
CA TYR A 899 34.94 11.65 9.48
C TYR A 899 34.06 10.62 10.22
N MET A 900 32.95 10.17 9.60
CA MET A 900 32.16 9.04 10.10
C MET A 900 32.96 7.74 10.11
N ASP A 901 33.72 7.45 9.05
CA ASP A 901 34.60 6.27 8.98
C ASP A 901 35.65 6.28 10.10
N SER A 902 36.26 7.44 10.36
CA SER A 902 37.18 7.63 11.48
C SER A 902 36.49 7.40 12.84
N ALA A 903 35.27 7.91 13.03
CA ALA A 903 34.51 7.71 14.26
C ALA A 903 34.14 6.23 14.49
N ILE A 904 33.60 5.55 13.49
CA ILE A 904 33.20 4.14 13.59
C ILE A 904 34.43 3.24 13.83
N ARG A 905 35.58 3.52 13.18
CA ARG A 905 36.84 2.81 13.47
C ARG A 905 37.30 3.02 14.91
N LYS A 906 37.30 4.24 15.43
CA LYS A 906 37.63 4.52 16.85
C LYS A 906 36.76 3.73 17.82
N ALA A 907 35.46 3.58 17.52
CA ALA A 907 34.57 2.72 18.30
C ALA A 907 34.95 1.23 18.19
N CYS A 908 35.25 0.73 16.97
CA CYS A 908 35.78 -0.63 16.75
C CYS A 908 37.05 -0.89 17.57
N ASP A 909 38.05 -0.01 17.45
CA ASP A 909 39.36 -0.17 18.11
C ASP A 909 39.23 -0.12 19.64
N ALA A 910 38.39 0.77 20.16
CA ALA A 910 38.11 0.85 21.60
C ALA A 910 37.40 -0.42 22.11
N ALA A 911 36.42 -0.94 21.38
CA ALA A 911 35.73 -2.18 21.74
C ALA A 911 36.68 -3.39 21.73
N ILE A 912 37.51 -3.52 20.68
CA ILE A 912 38.55 -4.56 20.57
C ILE A 912 39.52 -4.47 21.76
N ALA A 913 40.05 -3.28 22.06
CA ALA A 913 40.98 -3.06 23.17
C ALA A 913 40.37 -3.38 24.54
N LYS A 914 39.07 -3.13 24.73
CA LYS A 914 38.31 -3.48 25.95
C LYS A 914 37.89 -4.95 25.99
N SER A 915 38.03 -5.70 24.88
CA SER A 915 37.37 -6.99 24.65
C SER A 915 35.84 -6.94 24.86
N ALA A 916 35.25 -5.78 24.58
CA ALA A 916 33.82 -5.60 24.38
C ALA A 916 33.44 -5.92 22.93
N ARG A 917 32.14 -6.00 22.65
CA ARG A 917 31.58 -6.29 21.33
C ARG A 917 30.71 -5.14 20.84
N LEU A 918 30.59 -5.01 19.53
CA LEU A 918 29.75 -4.02 18.86
C LEU A 918 28.60 -4.70 18.13
N LEU A 919 27.46 -4.04 18.13
CA LEU A 919 26.20 -4.58 17.65
C LEU A 919 25.41 -3.45 17.01
N VAL A 920 25.20 -3.45 15.69
CA VAL A 920 24.26 -2.49 15.12
C VAL A 920 22.85 -2.91 15.51
N ASP A 921 22.07 -1.99 16.07
CA ASP A 921 20.71 -2.27 16.52
C ASP A 921 19.74 -2.44 15.34
N ALA A 922 18.48 -2.79 15.61
CA ALA A 922 17.48 -2.82 14.54
C ALA A 922 17.10 -1.38 14.16
N GLU A 923 17.06 -1.08 12.87
CA GLU A 923 16.61 0.20 12.32
C GLU A 923 15.58 -0.04 11.19
N GLU A 924 14.96 1.03 10.70
CA GLU A 924 13.87 0.94 9.72
C GLU A 924 14.36 0.51 8.33
N GLN A 925 13.52 -0.24 7.61
CA GLN A 925 13.85 -0.74 6.27
C GLN A 925 14.32 0.33 5.28
N ALA A 926 13.87 1.58 5.41
CA ALA A 926 14.28 2.71 4.56
C ALA A 926 15.79 3.03 4.63
N VAL A 927 16.48 2.64 5.69
CA VAL A 927 17.96 2.76 5.84
C VAL A 927 18.67 1.41 5.88
N GLN A 928 17.92 0.30 6.02
CA GLN A 928 18.47 -1.03 6.28
C GLN A 928 19.46 -1.51 5.22
N LEU A 929 19.27 -1.20 3.93
CA LEU A 929 20.22 -1.60 2.88
C LEU A 929 21.57 -0.87 2.98
N GLY A 930 21.58 0.44 3.23
CA GLY A 930 22.82 1.19 3.51
C GLY A 930 23.48 0.74 4.82
N ILE A 931 22.68 0.42 5.83
CA ILE A 931 23.15 -0.17 7.08
C ILE A 931 23.81 -1.53 6.84
N GLU A 932 23.25 -2.39 5.98
CA GLU A 932 23.88 -3.67 5.60
C GLU A 932 25.25 -3.46 4.93
N ASP A 933 25.36 -2.51 3.99
CA ASP A 933 26.61 -2.19 3.30
C ASP A 933 27.69 -1.68 4.30
N TRP A 934 27.30 -0.83 5.26
CA TRP A 934 28.18 -0.35 6.32
C TRP A 934 28.55 -1.47 7.32
N ILE A 935 27.59 -2.31 7.72
CA ILE A 935 27.81 -3.49 8.58
C ILE A 935 28.86 -4.40 7.94
N MET A 936 28.77 -4.69 6.64
CA MET A 936 29.73 -5.60 5.99
C MET A 936 31.15 -5.01 5.93
N LYS A 937 31.27 -3.70 5.73
CA LYS A 937 32.55 -2.96 5.82
C LYS A 937 33.16 -3.07 7.23
N TYR A 938 32.39 -2.81 8.29
CA TYR A 938 32.92 -2.79 9.66
C TYR A 938 33.04 -4.16 10.32
N GLN A 939 32.20 -5.14 9.96
CA GLN A 939 32.42 -6.54 10.35
C GLN A 939 33.73 -7.08 9.78
N LYS A 940 34.04 -6.79 8.50
CA LYS A 940 35.35 -7.13 7.93
C LYS A 940 36.49 -6.48 8.72
N TYR A 941 36.39 -5.18 9.02
CA TYR A 941 37.43 -4.45 9.76
C TYR A 941 37.63 -4.98 11.20
N CYS A 942 36.56 -5.15 11.98
CA CYS A 942 36.63 -5.58 13.37
C CYS A 942 36.92 -7.09 13.49
N ASN A 943 36.27 -7.96 12.69
CA ASN A 943 36.31 -9.41 12.90
C ASN A 943 37.53 -10.10 12.27
N LEU A 944 38.23 -9.45 11.32
CA LEU A 944 39.56 -9.91 10.89
C LEU A 944 40.61 -9.79 12.00
N GLN A 945 40.44 -8.84 12.93
CA GLN A 945 41.34 -8.63 14.06
C GLN A 945 41.09 -9.63 15.21
N THR A 946 39.98 -10.37 15.17
CA THR A 946 39.62 -11.41 16.15
C THR A 946 39.25 -12.74 15.47
N PRO A 947 40.22 -13.46 14.85
CA PRO A 947 39.94 -14.72 14.14
C PRO A 947 39.16 -15.73 14.98
N GLY A 948 38.08 -16.28 14.42
CA GLY A 948 37.20 -17.25 15.08
C GLY A 948 36.17 -16.66 16.05
N ARG A 949 36.19 -15.34 16.32
CA ARG A 949 35.23 -14.64 17.19
C ARG A 949 34.75 -13.35 16.53
N ALA A 950 33.45 -13.23 16.27
CA ALA A 950 32.87 -11.95 15.87
C ALA A 950 32.96 -10.94 17.04
N THR A 951 33.54 -9.78 16.76
CA THR A 951 33.54 -8.61 17.65
C THR A 951 32.43 -7.65 17.26
N PHE A 952 32.15 -7.48 15.96
CA PHE A 952 31.08 -6.67 15.40
C PHE A 952 29.98 -7.57 14.82
N TYR A 953 28.72 -7.22 15.06
CA TYR A 953 27.53 -7.98 14.68
C TYR A 953 26.52 -7.09 13.96
N GLY A 954 25.90 -7.62 12.89
CA GLY A 954 24.73 -7.01 12.25
C GLY A 954 23.42 -7.54 12.80
N THR A 955 22.38 -6.70 12.87
CA THR A 955 21.00 -7.15 13.17
C THR A 955 20.26 -7.51 11.89
N TYR A 956 19.56 -8.66 11.92
CA TYR A 956 18.73 -9.20 10.85
C TYR A 956 17.32 -9.44 11.39
N GLN A 957 16.31 -9.00 10.64
CA GLN A 957 14.92 -8.98 11.11
C GLN A 957 14.08 -10.06 10.42
N ALA A 958 13.84 -11.19 11.09
CA ALA A 958 13.30 -12.40 10.47
C ALA A 958 11.85 -12.27 9.93
N TYR A 959 11.11 -11.23 10.32
CA TYR A 959 9.80 -10.93 9.73
C TYR A 959 9.89 -10.49 8.26
N LEU A 960 11.06 -10.05 7.79
CA LEU A 960 11.28 -9.67 6.40
C LEU A 960 11.55 -10.90 5.51
N LYS A 961 10.81 -11.03 4.42
CA LYS A 961 10.90 -12.16 3.47
C LYS A 961 12.31 -12.32 2.86
N GLY A 962 13.04 -11.23 2.65
CA GLY A 962 14.39 -11.22 2.07
C GLY A 962 15.55 -11.62 3.00
N VAL A 963 15.35 -11.64 4.33
CA VAL A 963 16.45 -11.83 5.30
C VAL A 963 17.21 -13.16 5.18
N PRO A 964 16.59 -14.32 4.88
CA PRO A 964 17.35 -15.54 4.62
C PRO A 964 18.38 -15.40 3.49
N ALA A 965 18.02 -14.70 2.40
CA ALA A 965 18.92 -14.46 1.27
C ALA A 965 20.06 -13.50 1.66
N ASN A 966 19.77 -12.43 2.42
CA ASN A 966 20.80 -11.49 2.88
C ASN A 966 21.82 -12.17 3.82
N ILE A 967 21.35 -13.01 4.75
CA ILE A 967 22.24 -13.80 5.62
C ILE A 967 23.12 -14.75 4.78
N ALA A 968 22.56 -15.44 3.80
CA ALA A 968 23.31 -16.34 2.91
C ALA A 968 24.41 -15.59 2.12
N ARG A 969 24.07 -14.43 1.55
CA ARG A 969 25.02 -13.55 0.84
C ARG A 969 26.13 -13.07 1.79
N HIS A 970 25.79 -12.62 2.99
CA HIS A 970 26.76 -12.15 3.98
C HIS A 970 27.67 -13.27 4.52
N LEU A 971 27.15 -14.51 4.65
CA LEU A 971 27.95 -15.69 4.97
C LEU A 971 28.99 -15.97 3.86
N ALA A 972 28.58 -15.97 2.59
CA ALA A 972 29.49 -16.16 1.46
C ALA A 972 30.54 -15.05 1.34
N MET A 973 30.16 -13.78 1.60
CA MET A 973 31.10 -12.66 1.66
C MET A 973 32.13 -12.82 2.79
N ALA A 974 31.69 -13.19 3.99
CA ALA A 974 32.60 -13.46 5.12
C ALA A 974 33.52 -14.67 4.87
N GLU A 975 33.03 -15.71 4.20
CA GLU A 975 33.83 -16.87 3.77
C GLU A 975 34.86 -16.50 2.70
N LYS A 976 34.50 -15.62 1.76
CA LYS A 976 35.41 -15.10 0.73
C LYS A 976 36.55 -14.30 1.35
N ASP A 977 36.23 -13.43 2.31
CA ASP A 977 37.16 -12.50 2.96
C ASP A 977 37.89 -13.06 4.19
N GLY A 978 37.47 -14.23 4.71
CA GLY A 978 38.18 -14.96 5.76
C GLY A 978 37.91 -14.53 7.21
N TYR A 979 36.75 -13.93 7.50
CA TYR A 979 36.35 -13.54 8.87
C TYR A 979 35.10 -14.27 9.37
N THR A 980 34.84 -14.18 10.67
CA THR A 980 33.63 -14.76 11.30
C THR A 980 32.48 -13.75 11.25
N LEU A 981 31.33 -14.15 10.68
CA LEU A 981 30.15 -13.29 10.60
C LEU A 981 29.48 -13.17 11.98
N GLY A 982 29.08 -11.96 12.36
CA GLY A 982 28.29 -11.71 13.58
C GLY A 982 26.81 -11.50 13.23
N VAL A 983 25.95 -12.41 13.67
CA VAL A 983 24.50 -12.36 13.37
C VAL A 983 23.70 -12.15 14.64
N LYS A 984 23.00 -11.02 14.78
CA LYS A 984 21.87 -10.89 15.71
C LYS A 984 20.58 -11.11 14.95
N LEU A 985 19.85 -12.16 15.29
CA LEU A 985 18.54 -12.43 14.71
C LEU A 985 17.44 -11.95 15.67
N VAL A 986 16.67 -10.95 15.23
CA VAL A 986 15.45 -10.50 15.91
C VAL A 986 14.23 -11.02 15.15
N ARG A 987 13.14 -11.28 15.88
CA ARG A 987 11.86 -11.67 15.26
C ARG A 987 11.22 -10.50 14.52
N GLY A 988 11.29 -9.29 15.09
CA GLY A 988 10.97 -8.03 14.44
C GLY A 988 10.91 -6.83 15.38
N ALA A 989 11.11 -5.63 14.84
CA ALA A 989 11.06 -4.36 15.58
C ALA A 989 10.15 -3.29 14.95
N TYR A 990 10.05 -3.20 13.61
CA TYR A 990 9.34 -2.10 12.92
C TYR A 990 8.12 -2.53 12.09
N MET A 991 7.57 -3.72 12.36
CA MET A 991 6.48 -4.35 11.58
C MET A 991 5.22 -3.49 11.34
N LYS A 992 4.98 -2.45 12.16
CA LYS A 992 3.82 -1.55 12.05
C LYS A 992 4.00 -0.37 11.09
N ILE A 993 5.25 -0.03 10.75
CA ILE A 993 5.57 1.16 9.93
C ILE A 993 6.27 0.79 8.62
N GLU A 994 6.54 -0.50 8.40
CA GLU A 994 7.18 -0.99 7.19
C GLU A 994 6.16 -1.56 6.19
N SER A 995 6.47 -1.40 4.90
CA SER A 995 5.63 -1.81 3.78
C SER A 995 5.26 -3.30 3.87
N ARG A 996 3.95 -3.59 3.94
CA ARG A 996 3.42 -4.92 4.26
C ARG A 996 3.95 -6.03 3.35
N HIS A 997 4.17 -5.75 2.06
CA HIS A 997 4.66 -6.72 1.07
C HIS A 997 6.04 -7.31 1.41
N LEU A 998 6.89 -6.59 2.16
CA LEU A 998 8.21 -7.06 2.58
C LEU A 998 8.14 -8.07 3.75
N ILE A 999 7.00 -8.15 4.43
CA ILE A 999 6.81 -8.90 5.67
C ILE A 999 6.16 -10.26 5.38
N TRP A 1000 6.47 -11.30 6.16
CA TRP A 1000 5.74 -12.58 6.12
C TRP A 1000 4.25 -12.40 6.40
N ASP A 1001 3.45 -13.18 5.67
CA ASP A 1001 2.00 -13.00 5.61
C ASP A 1001 1.35 -13.45 6.92
N THR A 1002 1.85 -14.50 7.56
CA THR A 1002 1.42 -14.91 8.91
C THR A 1002 2.50 -14.76 9.98
N LYS A 1003 2.04 -14.72 11.24
CA LYS A 1003 2.90 -14.79 12.43
C LYS A 1003 3.68 -16.11 12.45
N GLU A 1004 3.06 -17.19 11.99
CA GLU A 1004 3.58 -18.56 11.96
C GLU A 1004 4.70 -18.72 10.94
N ASP A 1005 4.60 -18.07 9.78
CA ASP A 1005 5.67 -17.99 8.78
C ASP A 1005 6.88 -17.21 9.31
N THR A 1006 6.64 -16.11 10.06
CA THR A 1006 7.71 -15.39 10.77
C THR A 1006 8.40 -16.29 11.79
N ASP A 1007 7.65 -17.11 12.55
CA ASP A 1007 8.23 -18.09 13.48
C ASP A 1007 9.01 -19.19 12.74
N ALA A 1008 8.50 -19.70 11.61
CA ALA A 1008 9.16 -20.72 10.80
C ALA A 1008 10.46 -20.22 10.15
N CYS A 1009 10.46 -18.99 9.63
CA CYS A 1009 11.66 -18.30 9.14
C CYS A 1009 12.68 -18.12 10.27
N TYR A 1010 12.27 -17.58 11.42
CA TYR A 1010 13.15 -17.35 12.57
C TYR A 1010 13.79 -18.65 13.08
N ASP A 1011 12.96 -19.66 13.36
CA ASP A 1011 13.42 -20.96 13.86
C ASP A 1011 14.28 -21.70 12.83
N GLY A 1012 13.95 -21.59 11.54
CA GLY A 1012 14.72 -22.19 10.44
C GLY A 1012 16.10 -21.56 10.26
N ILE A 1013 16.23 -20.23 10.37
CA ILE A 1013 17.53 -19.56 10.38
C ILE A 1013 18.33 -19.97 11.63
N VAL A 1014 17.70 -19.99 12.81
CA VAL A 1014 18.33 -20.43 14.06
C VAL A 1014 18.88 -21.85 13.96
N GLU A 1015 18.10 -22.79 13.44
CA GLU A 1015 18.55 -24.17 13.23
C GLU A 1015 19.78 -24.22 12.31
N ALA A 1016 19.74 -23.53 11.17
CA ALA A 1016 20.83 -23.53 10.21
C ALA A 1016 22.13 -22.93 10.78
N LEU A 1017 22.03 -21.81 11.51
CA LEU A 1017 23.17 -21.18 12.18
C LEU A 1017 23.77 -22.07 13.27
N LEU A 1018 22.93 -22.67 14.13
CA LEU A 1018 23.40 -23.51 15.24
C LEU A 1018 24.01 -24.83 14.75
N THR A 1019 23.33 -25.54 13.83
CA THR A 1019 23.81 -26.81 13.25
C THR A 1019 24.94 -26.62 12.24
N ARG A 1020 25.18 -25.37 11.81
CA ARG A 1020 26.10 -24.98 10.73
C ARG A 1020 25.83 -25.71 9.40
N ARG A 1021 24.55 -25.95 9.08
CA ARG A 1021 24.11 -26.59 7.83
C ARG A 1021 23.00 -25.78 7.19
N TYR A 1022 23.04 -25.63 5.86
CA TYR A 1022 21.94 -25.01 5.13
C TYR A 1022 20.69 -25.91 5.20
N ASN A 1023 19.51 -25.31 5.22
CA ASN A 1023 18.21 -26.00 5.25
C ASN A 1023 17.23 -25.39 4.23
N SER A 1024 15.95 -25.70 4.33
CA SER A 1024 14.93 -25.21 3.39
C SER A 1024 14.71 -23.68 3.45
N MET A 1025 14.96 -23.07 4.62
CA MET A 1025 14.81 -21.63 4.88
C MET A 1025 16.10 -20.87 4.56
N LEU A 1026 17.21 -21.22 5.21
CA LEU A 1026 18.52 -20.63 4.91
C LEU A 1026 19.25 -21.52 3.90
N ARG A 1027 19.19 -21.10 2.62
CA ARG A 1027 19.82 -21.78 1.47
C ARG A 1027 21.19 -21.16 1.18
N PRO A 1028 22.14 -21.88 0.57
CA PRO A 1028 23.44 -21.31 0.19
C PRO A 1028 23.28 -20.24 -0.90
N ALA A 1029 24.12 -19.21 -0.83
CA ALA A 1029 24.28 -18.26 -1.93
C ALA A 1029 25.10 -18.89 -3.07
N PRO A 1030 24.93 -18.44 -4.34
CA PRO A 1030 25.69 -18.96 -5.48
C PRO A 1030 27.21 -18.88 -5.32
N GLU A 1031 27.70 -17.88 -4.58
CA GLU A 1031 29.14 -17.64 -4.33
C GLU A 1031 29.71 -18.44 -3.14
N SER A 1032 28.89 -19.21 -2.41
CA SER A 1032 29.30 -19.99 -1.24
C SER A 1032 30.20 -21.17 -1.67
N LYS A 1033 31.39 -21.30 -1.06
CA LYS A 1033 32.39 -22.32 -1.42
C LYS A 1033 31.92 -23.73 -1.03
N ASP A 1034 31.25 -23.85 0.12
CA ASP A 1034 30.50 -25.04 0.51
C ASP A 1034 28.99 -24.76 0.34
N GLN A 1035 28.29 -25.70 -0.31
CA GLN A 1035 26.85 -25.63 -0.58
C GLN A 1035 26.02 -26.44 0.45
N LYS A 1036 26.68 -27.03 1.46
CA LYS A 1036 26.08 -27.86 2.51
C LYS A 1036 26.35 -27.30 3.91
N CYS A 1037 27.59 -26.88 4.19
CA CYS A 1037 27.99 -26.37 5.50
C CYS A 1037 28.04 -24.84 5.52
N LEU A 1038 27.69 -24.24 6.66
CA LEU A 1038 27.85 -22.80 6.86
C LEU A 1038 29.31 -22.46 7.22
N PRO A 1039 29.82 -21.30 6.74
CA PRO A 1039 31.12 -20.77 7.15
C PRO A 1039 31.13 -20.34 8.63
N SER A 1040 32.21 -19.70 9.07
CA SER A 1040 32.35 -19.28 10.48
C SER A 1040 31.34 -18.19 10.83
N VAL A 1041 30.48 -18.45 11.82
CA VAL A 1041 29.44 -17.52 12.28
C VAL A 1041 29.31 -17.58 13.80
N ASN A 1042 28.96 -16.45 14.42
CA ASN A 1042 28.52 -16.38 15.82
C ASN A 1042 27.14 -15.71 15.87
N ALA A 1043 26.28 -16.16 16.79
CA ALA A 1043 24.86 -15.78 16.80
C ALA A 1043 24.40 -15.15 18.12
N ILE A 1044 23.53 -14.16 18.01
CA ILE A 1044 22.70 -13.65 19.10
C ILE A 1044 21.24 -13.93 18.72
N ILE A 1045 20.57 -14.74 19.53
CA ILE A 1045 19.15 -15.08 19.35
C ILE A 1045 18.36 -14.15 20.26
N ALA A 1046 17.65 -13.19 19.66
CA ALA A 1046 16.88 -12.15 20.33
C ALA A 1046 15.37 -12.30 20.02
N THR A 1047 14.68 -13.13 20.81
CA THR A 1047 13.23 -13.34 20.67
C THR A 1047 12.56 -13.56 22.02
N HIS A 1048 11.39 -12.98 22.21
CA HIS A 1048 10.53 -13.22 23.37
C HIS A 1048 9.56 -14.40 23.17
N ASN A 1049 9.68 -15.14 22.05
CA ASN A 1049 8.93 -16.38 21.85
C ASN A 1049 9.60 -17.52 22.65
N ARG A 1050 8.92 -18.00 23.70
CA ARG A 1050 9.42 -19.09 24.56
C ARG A 1050 9.71 -20.36 23.76
N ASP A 1051 8.87 -20.69 22.78
CA ASP A 1051 9.02 -21.92 22.01
C ASP A 1051 10.26 -21.87 21.12
N SER A 1052 10.53 -20.75 20.46
CA SER A 1052 11.78 -20.52 19.71
C SER A 1052 13.02 -20.61 20.60
N VAL A 1053 12.97 -20.03 21.80
CA VAL A 1053 14.06 -20.12 22.78
C VAL A 1053 14.29 -21.57 23.23
N LEU A 1054 13.22 -22.31 23.53
CA LEU A 1054 13.31 -23.72 23.93
C LEU A 1054 13.81 -24.61 22.78
N LYS A 1055 13.38 -24.37 21.53
CA LYS A 1055 13.90 -25.05 20.34
C LYS A 1055 15.40 -24.83 20.19
N ALA A 1056 15.86 -23.57 20.21
CA ALA A 1056 17.27 -23.19 20.13
C ALA A 1056 18.10 -23.85 21.25
N HIS A 1057 17.60 -23.82 22.49
CA HIS A 1057 18.25 -24.46 23.63
C HIS A 1057 18.29 -25.99 23.50
N SER A 1058 17.23 -26.63 22.97
CA SER A 1058 17.21 -28.07 22.73
C SER A 1058 18.25 -28.52 21.71
N ILE A 1059 18.50 -27.71 20.67
CA ILE A 1059 19.57 -27.95 19.69
C ILE A 1059 20.93 -27.84 20.39
N ARG A 1060 21.17 -26.75 21.14
CA ARG A 1060 22.41 -26.55 21.91
C ARG A 1060 22.72 -27.72 22.86
N THR A 1061 21.73 -28.20 23.61
CA THR A 1061 21.90 -29.30 24.56
C THR A 1061 22.16 -30.64 23.86
N LYS A 1062 21.52 -30.91 22.71
CA LYS A 1062 21.83 -32.08 21.87
C LYS A 1062 23.26 -32.02 21.31
N GLN A 1063 23.66 -30.88 20.76
CA GLN A 1063 25.03 -30.67 20.24
C GLN A 1063 26.07 -30.87 21.33
N ALA A 1064 25.78 -30.41 22.55
CA ALA A 1064 26.67 -30.60 23.68
C ALA A 1064 26.76 -32.09 24.08
N ALA A 1065 25.62 -32.78 24.23
CA ALA A 1065 25.57 -34.21 24.58
C ALA A 1065 26.26 -35.11 23.53
N ASN A 1066 26.15 -34.76 22.25
CA ASN A 1066 26.78 -35.48 21.14
C ASN A 1066 28.23 -35.07 20.86
N ASN A 1067 28.77 -34.08 21.59
CA ASN A 1067 30.07 -33.43 21.35
C ASN A 1067 30.22 -32.89 19.90
N GLU A 1068 29.14 -32.37 19.33
CA GLU A 1068 29.13 -31.72 18.02
C GLU A 1068 29.80 -30.33 18.07
N PRO A 1069 30.33 -29.83 16.93
CA PRO A 1069 30.86 -28.46 16.84
C PRO A 1069 29.77 -27.42 17.11
N ARG A 1070 30.07 -26.43 17.96
CA ARG A 1070 29.13 -25.37 18.36
C ARG A 1070 29.67 -23.99 17.99
N ILE A 1071 28.77 -23.10 17.58
CA ILE A 1071 29.07 -21.67 17.43
C ILE A 1071 28.99 -20.96 18.78
N GLU A 1072 29.66 -19.81 18.92
CA GLU A 1072 29.33 -18.90 20.01
C GLU A 1072 27.88 -18.42 19.86
N LEU A 1073 27.12 -18.53 20.95
CA LEU A 1073 25.71 -18.21 21.03
C LEU A 1073 25.43 -17.37 22.27
N ALA A 1074 24.71 -16.26 22.08
CA ALA A 1074 24.09 -15.48 23.15
C ALA A 1074 22.55 -15.51 23.02
N TYR A 1075 21.86 -15.59 24.16
CA TYR A 1075 20.41 -15.40 24.25
C TYR A 1075 20.16 -13.99 24.78
N ALA A 1076 19.75 -13.07 23.91
CA ALA A 1076 19.49 -11.68 24.31
C ALA A 1076 18.00 -11.48 24.62
N GLN A 1077 17.70 -10.82 25.74
CA GLN A 1077 16.35 -10.39 26.10
C GLN A 1077 16.37 -8.92 26.52
N LEU A 1078 15.33 -8.15 26.21
CA LEU A 1078 15.14 -6.82 26.77
C LEU A 1078 15.06 -6.90 28.31
N GLN A 1079 15.58 -5.88 28.99
CA GLN A 1079 15.43 -5.74 30.43
C GLN A 1079 13.97 -5.49 30.79
N GLY A 1080 13.45 -6.16 31.82
CA GLY A 1080 12.07 -5.97 32.29
C GLY A 1080 10.98 -6.53 31.37
N MET A 1081 11.34 -7.29 30.33
CA MET A 1081 10.42 -8.03 29.46
C MET A 1081 10.84 -9.50 29.37
N ALA A 1082 9.84 -10.39 29.44
CA ALA A 1082 10.03 -11.85 29.41
C ALA A 1082 11.10 -12.35 30.42
N ASP A 1083 11.17 -11.72 31.60
CA ASP A 1083 12.12 -12.09 32.65
C ASP A 1083 11.95 -13.55 33.09
N GLU A 1084 10.73 -14.08 33.00
CA GLU A 1084 10.45 -15.50 33.20
C GLU A 1084 11.20 -16.41 32.23
N ILE A 1085 11.46 -15.98 30.99
CA ILE A 1085 12.26 -16.75 30.01
C ILE A 1085 13.75 -16.65 30.35
N SER A 1086 14.24 -15.45 30.69
CA SER A 1086 15.63 -15.25 31.13
C SER A 1086 15.95 -16.09 32.37
N CYS A 1087 15.11 -16.02 33.40
CA CYS A 1087 15.26 -16.79 34.62
C CYS A 1087 15.08 -18.29 34.37
N ASP A 1088 14.13 -18.73 33.54
CA ASP A 1088 13.96 -20.16 33.24
C ASP A 1088 15.17 -20.76 32.53
N LEU A 1089 15.82 -20.03 31.60
CA LEU A 1089 17.08 -20.44 30.99
C LEU A 1089 18.22 -20.57 32.02
N ILE A 1090 18.31 -19.64 32.97
CA ILE A 1090 19.34 -19.64 34.02
C ILE A 1090 19.08 -20.78 35.03
N HIS A 1091 17.83 -20.99 35.43
CA HIS A 1091 17.42 -21.98 36.45
C HIS A 1091 17.35 -23.42 35.91
N SER A 1092 17.01 -23.61 34.62
CA SER A 1092 17.05 -24.93 33.98
C SER A 1092 18.45 -25.54 33.98
N PHE A 1093 19.49 -24.70 34.04
CA PHE A 1093 20.88 -25.12 34.27
C PHE A 1093 21.17 -25.45 35.74
N SER A 1094 20.55 -24.75 36.70
CA SER A 1094 20.77 -24.97 38.14
C SER A 1094 20.22 -26.31 38.64
N HIS A 1095 19.06 -26.74 38.14
CA HIS A 1095 18.41 -27.96 38.61
C HIS A 1095 19.13 -29.25 38.19
N THR A 1096 19.83 -29.27 37.06
CA THR A 1096 20.68 -30.40 36.64
C THR A 1096 21.95 -30.55 37.50
N THR A 1097 22.32 -29.57 38.33
CA THR A 1097 23.49 -29.67 39.22
C THR A 1097 23.20 -30.15 40.64
N GLU A 1098 21.93 -30.24 41.08
CA GLU A 1098 21.59 -30.63 42.46
C GLU A 1098 21.02 -32.06 42.63
N GLN A 1099 20.54 -32.72 41.56
CA GLN A 1099 19.95 -34.07 41.68
C GLN A 1099 20.93 -35.24 41.46
N ASP A 1100 22.07 -35.04 40.79
CA ASP A 1100 23.01 -36.13 40.45
C ASP A 1100 24.23 -36.24 41.38
N PHE A 1101 24.10 -35.83 42.65
CA PHE A 1101 25.12 -36.09 43.68
C PHE A 1101 25.04 -37.51 44.28
N SER A 1102 24.85 -38.52 43.44
CA SER A 1102 25.37 -39.87 43.73
C SER A 1102 25.81 -40.61 42.46
N THR A 1103 27.10 -40.89 42.37
CA THR A 1103 27.80 -41.74 41.39
C THR A 1103 28.07 -41.16 39.99
N LYS A 1104 29.37 -40.95 39.75
CA LYS A 1104 30.09 -40.59 38.51
C LYS A 1104 30.03 -39.12 38.06
N GLU A 1105 31.23 -38.58 37.82
CA GLU A 1105 31.48 -37.25 37.30
C GLU A 1105 30.92 -37.09 35.88
N ILE A 1106 29.81 -36.38 35.74
CA ILE A 1106 29.40 -35.77 34.49
C ILE A 1106 29.59 -34.26 34.67
N GLN A 1107 30.64 -33.70 34.05
CA GLN A 1107 30.82 -32.25 34.06
C GLN A 1107 29.70 -31.55 33.27
N PRO A 1108 29.22 -30.37 33.71
CA PRO A 1108 28.16 -29.66 33.02
C PRO A 1108 28.61 -29.19 31.63
N LEU A 1109 27.80 -29.48 30.63
CA LEU A 1109 28.23 -29.45 29.23
C LEU A 1109 28.33 -28.04 28.59
N GLU A 1110 27.48 -27.09 29.00
CA GLU A 1110 27.64 -25.64 28.71
C GLU A 1110 26.67 -24.80 29.56
N ARG A 1111 27.07 -23.60 30.04
CA ARG A 1111 26.13 -22.63 30.64
C ARG A 1111 25.47 -21.80 29.53
N PRO A 1112 24.15 -21.57 29.54
CA PRO A 1112 23.51 -20.70 28.55
C PRO A 1112 23.95 -19.25 28.75
N ASN A 1113 24.53 -18.64 27.72
CA ASN A 1113 24.96 -17.24 27.77
C ASN A 1113 23.75 -16.29 27.62
N VAL A 1114 23.02 -16.08 28.70
CA VAL A 1114 21.91 -15.10 28.74
C VAL A 1114 22.48 -13.70 28.90
N TYR A 1115 22.02 -12.76 28.07
CA TYR A 1115 22.34 -11.34 28.15
C TYR A 1115 21.05 -10.51 28.26
N LYS A 1116 21.09 -9.42 29.03
CA LYS A 1116 20.02 -8.41 29.05
C LYS A 1116 20.43 -7.19 28.25
N LEU A 1117 19.51 -6.67 27.43
CA LEU A 1117 19.67 -5.37 26.78
C LEU A 1117 19.13 -4.26 27.70
N LEU A 1118 19.99 -3.30 28.02
CA LEU A 1118 19.66 -2.13 28.84
C LEU A 1118 20.07 -0.86 28.09
N THR A 1119 19.19 0.13 28.12
CA THR A 1119 19.43 1.45 27.52
C THR A 1119 19.85 2.47 28.59
N TRP A 1120 20.78 3.37 28.30
CA TRP A 1120 21.28 4.36 29.26
C TRP A 1120 21.36 5.77 28.68
N GLY A 1121 21.24 6.79 29.54
CA GLY A 1121 21.13 8.20 29.16
C GLY A 1121 20.27 8.96 30.17
N SER A 1122 20.09 10.27 29.99
CA SER A 1122 19.19 11.08 30.83
C SER A 1122 17.76 10.52 30.82
N VAL A 1123 16.93 10.93 31.78
CA VAL A 1123 15.52 10.48 31.77
C VAL A 1123 14.81 10.99 30.52
N GLN A 1124 15.08 12.22 30.07
CA GLN A 1124 14.55 12.77 28.83
C GLN A 1124 15.09 12.04 27.58
N GLU A 1125 16.41 11.81 27.48
CA GLU A 1125 17.01 11.05 26.36
C GLU A 1125 16.38 9.64 26.22
N CYS A 1126 16.02 9.01 27.33
CA CYS A 1126 15.39 7.69 27.33
C CYS A 1126 13.89 7.69 26.99
N MET A 1127 13.22 8.85 26.90
CA MET A 1127 11.76 8.87 26.72
C MET A 1127 11.30 8.28 25.39
N GLY A 1128 12.00 8.53 24.28
CA GLY A 1128 11.61 7.95 22.98
C GLY A 1128 11.89 6.44 22.86
N PHE A 1129 12.88 5.92 23.60
CA PHE A 1129 13.02 4.48 23.80
C PHE A 1129 11.83 3.92 24.60
N LEU A 1130 11.42 4.57 25.68
CA LEU A 1130 10.31 4.14 26.54
C LEU A 1130 8.94 4.22 25.84
N PHE A 1131 8.71 5.25 25.02
CA PHE A 1131 7.49 5.42 24.23
C PHE A 1131 7.32 4.29 23.20
N ARG A 1132 8.36 3.99 22.41
CA ARG A 1132 8.30 2.87 21.45
C ARG A 1132 8.12 1.51 22.12
N ARG A 1133 8.71 1.27 23.30
CA ARG A 1133 8.42 0.06 24.10
C ARG A 1133 6.96 0.00 24.54
N ALA A 1134 6.29 1.12 24.78
CA ALA A 1134 4.85 1.14 25.07
C ALA A 1134 4.01 0.84 23.80
N LEU A 1135 4.41 1.38 22.64
CA LEU A 1135 3.78 1.09 21.34
C LEU A 1135 3.88 -0.39 20.96
N GLU A 1136 5.06 -1.00 21.03
CA GLU A 1136 5.29 -2.42 20.69
C GLU A 1136 4.50 -3.37 21.60
N ASN A 1137 4.25 -2.98 22.86
CA ASN A 1137 3.45 -3.79 23.77
C ASN A 1137 1.94 -3.76 23.46
N THR A 1138 1.47 -2.96 22.49
CA THR A 1138 0.06 -3.01 22.03
C THR A 1138 -0.33 -4.32 21.34
N GLU A 1139 0.60 -4.98 20.64
CA GLU A 1139 0.37 -6.30 20.03
C GLU A 1139 0.63 -7.45 21.02
N ALA A 1140 1.39 -7.17 22.07
CA ALA A 1140 1.86 -8.16 23.02
C ALA A 1140 0.80 -8.58 24.05
N VAL A 1141 -0.43 -8.04 24.03
CA VAL A 1141 -1.42 -8.15 25.14
C VAL A 1141 -1.58 -9.59 25.67
N THR A 1142 -1.60 -10.60 24.80
CA THR A 1142 -1.66 -12.02 25.19
C THR A 1142 -0.37 -12.50 25.89
N ARG A 1143 0.81 -12.20 25.33
CA ARG A 1143 2.12 -12.49 25.96
C ARG A 1143 2.27 -11.76 27.30
N THR A 1144 1.92 -10.48 27.33
CA THR A 1144 1.92 -9.61 28.53
C THR A 1144 1.01 -10.18 29.61
N LYS A 1145 -0.11 -10.83 29.25
CA LYS A 1145 -1.00 -11.54 30.17
C LYS A 1145 -0.32 -12.76 30.80
N ASP A 1146 0.47 -13.53 30.05
CA ASP A 1146 1.20 -14.69 30.59
C ASP A 1146 2.35 -14.28 31.50
N SER A 1147 3.18 -13.31 31.10
CA SER A 1147 4.21 -12.73 31.98
C SER A 1147 3.57 -12.10 33.24
N ARG A 1148 2.40 -11.47 33.11
CA ARG A 1148 1.61 -10.96 34.25
C ARG A 1148 1.17 -12.10 35.17
N ILE A 1149 0.64 -13.19 34.64
CA ILE A 1149 0.24 -14.37 35.43
C ILE A 1149 1.44 -14.94 36.19
N ALA A 1150 2.62 -15.04 35.55
CA ALA A 1150 3.84 -15.49 36.20
C ALA A 1150 4.25 -14.57 37.37
N MET A 1151 4.25 -13.24 37.15
CA MET A 1151 4.59 -12.26 38.19
C MET A 1151 3.60 -12.27 39.37
N TYR A 1152 2.28 -12.34 39.13
CA TYR A 1152 1.29 -12.47 40.20
C TYR A 1152 1.36 -13.83 40.91
N GLY A 1153 1.67 -14.90 40.19
CA GLY A 1153 1.94 -16.22 40.79
C GLY A 1153 3.12 -16.18 41.76
N GLU A 1154 4.19 -15.46 41.42
CA GLU A 1154 5.34 -15.24 42.29
C GLU A 1154 5.00 -14.35 43.50
N LEU A 1155 4.21 -13.29 43.32
CA LEU A 1155 3.72 -12.47 44.44
C LEU A 1155 2.85 -13.31 45.41
N TRP A 1156 1.95 -14.13 44.88
CA TRP A 1156 1.13 -15.04 45.68
C TRP A 1156 1.98 -16.08 46.43
N ARG A 1157 3.02 -16.62 45.79
CA ARG A 1157 3.98 -17.53 46.44
C ARG A 1157 4.73 -16.85 47.59
N ARG A 1158 5.22 -15.62 47.39
CA ARG A 1158 5.89 -14.82 48.44
C ARG A 1158 4.95 -14.50 49.59
N ALA A 1159 3.71 -14.09 49.31
CA ALA A 1159 2.68 -13.84 50.31
C ALA A 1159 2.35 -15.11 51.11
N LYS A 1160 2.16 -16.25 50.45
CA LYS A 1160 1.90 -17.54 51.09
C LYS A 1160 3.04 -17.94 52.03
N LEU A 1161 4.30 -17.83 51.61
CA LEU A 1161 5.46 -18.14 52.45
C LEU A 1161 5.58 -17.22 53.67
N ALA A 1162 5.24 -15.92 53.52
CA ALA A 1162 5.20 -14.99 54.63
C ALA A 1162 4.12 -15.34 55.66
N VAL A 1163 2.95 -15.83 55.20
CA VAL A 1163 1.84 -16.27 56.07
C VAL A 1163 2.12 -17.64 56.71
N THR A 1164 2.77 -18.58 56.02
CA THR A 1164 3.06 -19.93 56.56
C THR A 1164 4.34 -20.01 57.39
N GLY A 1165 5.00 -18.89 57.68
CA GLY A 1165 6.13 -18.82 58.62
C GLY A 1165 7.45 -19.46 58.15
N GLN A 1166 7.52 -19.97 56.92
CA GLN A 1166 8.76 -20.52 56.35
C GLN A 1166 9.67 -19.37 55.90
N ARG A 1167 10.56 -18.93 56.81
CA ARG A 1167 11.69 -18.05 56.45
C ARG A 1167 12.60 -18.74 55.43
N ARG A 1168 13.17 -17.95 54.51
CA ARG A 1168 14.17 -18.40 53.53
C ARG A 1168 15.35 -19.10 54.22
N GLY A 1169 15.71 -20.28 53.71
CA GLY A 1169 17.10 -20.71 53.58
C GLY A 1169 17.63 -20.26 52.23
#